data_AF-A0A396C3M2-F1
#
_entry.id   AF-A0A396C3M2-F1
#
_cell.length_a   1.000
_cell.length_b   1.000
_cell.length_c   1.000
_cell.angle_alpha   90.00
_cell.angle_beta   90.00
_cell.angle_gamma   90.00
#
_symmetry.space_group_name_H-M   'P 1'
#
loop_
_entity.id
_entity.type
_entity.pdbx_description
1 polymer ?
#
loop_
_entity_poly.entity_id
_entity_poly.type
_entity_poly.pdbx_seq_one_letter_code
_entity_poly.pdbx_strand_id
1 'polypeptide(L)'
;MKRKMMSLLLALAVISGNSVYAKVIDIMSPNGAIKVSVDIKDRIYYSVSYDNNQLLKDCYLNLQLQNETLGDNPRLRSTKRGTIDESVKREIPFKNATVKNQCNTLRMNFSGNYAVEFRVFDNGMAYRFVTDKKEDNIVMGEDFAINFPANYKAHLSQPDGFKTSYEYPYTHIDTENYAATDRMSYLPVLIETDKAYKILISEADLFDYPCMFLKGTGKNGMQSLFPKAPLAFGEDGDRSLKITKEADYIAKTTGKRSFPWRMMVISKEDKEIIENEMVYNLSTPCVLEDYSWIKPGQVSWEWWHDARLYGVDFRSGYNMDSYKYYIDFASRFGIPYIIMDEGWAKNTRDPFTPNSTINLPELIQYGKERNVKIVLWLPWLTVENHFDLFKTFADWGIAGVKIDFMDRSDQWMVNYYERVAQEAAKHKLFVDFHGAFKPAGLERKYPNVLSYEGVLGMEQGGNCKPENSIYLPFMRNAVGPMDFTPGSMISAQPEDNRSTRANAMGSGTRAFQMALFIIFESGLQMLADNPVYYYRELPCTEFIASVPVTWDETKVLYAKVGEAVVVAKRKGEQWFIGAITGNQPQNIEIDLGFLPAGQSFTLTSFEDGINADRQAMDYKKKESTVNNQTRMTLKMVRNGGWAGTIKMK
;
A
#
# COMPACT_ATOMS: atom_id res chain seq x y z
N MET A 1 81.20 23.68 14.45
CA MET A 1 80.10 23.35 13.51
C MET A 1 79.02 22.41 14.10
N LYS A 2 78.55 22.63 15.34
CA LYS A 2 77.56 21.74 16.00
C LYS A 2 76.27 22.44 16.45
N ARG A 3 75.97 23.63 15.91
CA ARG A 3 74.78 24.43 16.30
C ARG A 3 73.86 24.85 15.15
N LYS A 4 74.15 24.47 13.90
CA LYS A 4 73.30 24.75 12.73
C LYS A 4 72.54 23.55 12.18
N MET A 5 72.72 22.35 12.75
CA MET A 5 72.06 21.12 12.27
C MET A 5 70.81 20.72 13.07
N MET A 6 70.47 21.46 14.13
CA MET A 6 69.30 21.17 14.96
C MET A 6 68.05 21.95 14.54
N SER A 7 68.20 23.04 13.77
CA SER A 7 67.08 23.85 13.29
C SER A 7 66.46 23.34 11.98
N LEU A 8 67.13 22.42 11.28
CA LEU A 8 66.62 21.85 10.02
C LEU A 8 65.83 20.54 10.23
N LEU A 9 65.96 19.91 11.39
CA LEU A 9 65.22 18.69 11.75
C LEU A 9 63.89 18.96 12.47
N LEU A 10 63.68 20.19 12.97
CA LEU A 10 62.40 20.59 13.56
C LEU A 10 61.42 21.23 12.55
N ALA A 11 61.90 21.57 11.34
CA ALA A 11 61.06 22.12 10.27
C ALA A 11 60.50 21.04 9.32
N LEU A 12 61.02 19.80 9.36
CA LEU A 12 60.48 18.68 8.57
C LEU A 12 59.45 17.81 9.33
N ALA A 13 59.17 18.11 10.60
CA ALA A 13 58.22 17.36 11.43
C ALA A 13 56.80 17.96 11.47
N VAL A 14 56.51 19.02 10.70
CA VAL A 14 55.20 19.73 10.71
C VAL A 14 54.39 19.48 9.42
N ILE A 15 54.83 18.58 8.54
CA ILE A 15 54.06 18.18 7.35
C ILE A 15 53.86 16.66 7.33
N SER A 16 53.53 16.07 8.48
CA SER A 16 52.65 14.89 8.50
C SER A 16 51.23 15.41 8.67
N GLY A 17 50.69 15.95 7.58
CA GLY A 17 49.25 16.13 7.47
C GLY A 17 48.61 14.78 7.75
N ASN A 18 47.99 14.64 8.91
CA ASN A 18 47.03 13.57 9.14
C ASN A 18 45.91 13.83 8.12
N SER A 19 46.01 13.19 6.96
CA SER A 19 44.86 12.95 6.12
C SER A 19 43.88 12.18 7.01
N VAL A 20 42.94 12.89 7.61
CA VAL A 20 41.78 12.28 8.26
C VAL A 20 41.02 11.61 7.12
N TYR A 21 41.35 10.35 6.85
CA TYR A 21 40.58 9.54 5.93
C TYR A 21 39.17 9.46 6.50
N ALA A 22 38.22 10.07 5.78
CA ALA A 22 36.81 9.94 6.07
C ALA A 22 36.47 8.45 6.21
N LYS A 23 35.87 8.07 7.34
CA LYS A 23 35.60 6.67 7.65
C LYS A 23 34.33 6.25 6.93
N VAL A 24 34.49 5.72 5.71
CA VAL A 24 33.41 5.05 4.99
C VAL A 24 33.10 3.71 5.67
N ILE A 25 31.82 3.46 5.94
CA ILE A 25 31.32 2.26 6.60
C ILE A 25 30.35 1.56 5.67
N ASP A 26 30.76 0.41 5.14
CA ASP A 26 29.95 -0.36 4.20
C ASP A 26 29.06 -1.38 4.92
N ILE A 27 27.88 -1.62 4.38
CA ILE A 27 27.02 -2.76 4.70
C ILE A 27 26.44 -3.30 3.39
N MET A 28 26.46 -4.63 3.26
CA MET A 28 25.97 -5.33 2.06
C MET A 28 24.74 -6.16 2.39
N SER A 29 23.93 -6.49 1.39
CA SER A 29 22.87 -7.50 1.51
C SER A 29 23.46 -8.89 1.80
N PRO A 30 22.67 -9.84 2.32
CA PRO A 30 23.10 -11.23 2.50
C PRO A 30 23.76 -11.86 1.27
N ASN A 31 23.22 -11.63 0.07
CA ASN A 31 23.77 -12.12 -1.20
C ASN A 31 24.91 -11.25 -1.77
N GLY A 32 25.21 -10.12 -1.14
CA GLY A 32 26.25 -9.18 -1.56
C GLY A 32 25.93 -8.31 -2.78
N ALA A 33 24.75 -8.43 -3.39
CA ALA A 33 24.38 -7.68 -4.58
C ALA A 33 24.16 -6.19 -4.28
N ILE A 34 23.49 -5.86 -3.17
CA ILE A 34 23.24 -4.48 -2.74
C ILE A 34 24.30 -4.07 -1.73
N LYS A 35 24.91 -2.90 -1.94
CA LYS A 35 25.84 -2.27 -0.98
C LYS A 35 25.37 -0.86 -0.65
N VAL A 36 25.30 -0.55 0.64
CA VAL A 36 25.15 0.80 1.17
C VAL A 36 26.48 1.23 1.78
N SER A 37 27.03 2.34 1.28
CA SER A 37 28.28 2.92 1.79
C SER A 37 27.93 4.19 2.56
N VAL A 38 28.20 4.22 3.87
CA VAL A 38 27.89 5.37 4.74
C VAL A 38 29.16 6.18 4.98
N ASP A 39 29.13 7.47 4.65
CA ASP A 39 30.25 8.39 4.78
C ASP A 39 29.93 9.48 5.82
N ILE A 40 30.75 9.59 6.85
CA ILE A 40 30.51 10.46 8.01
C ILE A 40 31.46 11.66 7.90
N LYS A 41 30.91 12.81 7.53
CA LYS A 41 31.64 14.07 7.33
C LYS A 41 31.01 15.19 8.17
N ASP A 42 30.71 16.32 7.55
CA ASP A 42 29.85 17.38 8.06
C ASP A 42 28.39 16.94 8.15
N ARG A 43 27.97 15.94 7.38
CA ARG A 43 26.69 15.23 7.50
C ARG A 43 26.88 13.71 7.48
N ILE A 44 25.79 12.97 7.73
CA ILE A 44 25.73 11.53 7.42
C ILE A 44 25.31 11.38 5.95
N TYR A 45 26.26 11.00 5.11
CA TYR A 45 26.02 10.68 3.71
C TYR A 45 25.87 9.17 3.51
N TYR A 46 25.13 8.76 2.50
CA TYR A 46 25.10 7.38 2.03
C TYR A 46 25.01 7.30 0.51
N SER A 47 25.54 6.22 -0.05
CA SER A 47 25.39 5.85 -1.46
C SER A 47 24.96 4.41 -1.56
N VAL A 48 24.19 4.08 -2.60
CA VAL A 48 23.64 2.74 -2.82
C VAL A 48 24.07 2.23 -4.19
N SER A 49 24.55 0.99 -4.23
CA SER A 49 24.93 0.31 -5.47
C SER A 49 24.38 -1.10 -5.55
N TYR A 50 24.07 -1.57 -6.76
CA TYR A 50 23.69 -2.95 -7.06
C TYR A 50 24.68 -3.55 -8.08
N ASP A 51 25.32 -4.69 -7.78
CA ASP A 51 26.33 -5.32 -8.65
C ASP A 51 27.41 -4.32 -9.13
N ASN A 52 27.88 -3.43 -8.23
CA ASN A 52 28.79 -2.30 -8.50
C ASN A 52 28.24 -1.14 -9.36
N ASN A 53 26.99 -1.21 -9.82
CA ASN A 53 26.33 -0.06 -10.44
C ASN A 53 25.85 0.88 -9.34
N GLN A 54 26.41 2.09 -9.28
CA GLN A 54 25.90 3.14 -8.39
C GLN A 54 24.49 3.54 -8.85
N LEU A 55 23.51 3.41 -7.96
CA LEU A 55 22.11 3.75 -8.19
C LEU A 55 21.72 5.05 -7.49
N LEU A 56 22.35 5.33 -6.36
CA LEU A 56 22.19 6.57 -5.59
C LEU A 56 23.56 7.06 -5.14
N LYS A 57 23.79 8.37 -5.21
CA LYS A 57 25.08 8.99 -4.84
C LYS A 57 24.88 10.15 -3.88
N ASP A 58 25.80 10.29 -2.93
CA ASP A 58 25.88 11.44 -2.02
C ASP A 58 24.53 11.82 -1.39
N CYS A 59 23.66 10.84 -1.14
CA CYS A 59 22.42 11.01 -0.41
C CYS A 59 22.75 11.40 1.02
N TYR A 60 21.89 12.14 1.71
CA TYR A 60 22.15 12.50 3.10
C TYR A 60 20.88 12.45 3.94
N LEU A 61 21.10 12.35 5.25
CA LEU A 61 20.05 12.27 6.25
C LEU A 61 20.37 13.10 7.48
N ASN A 62 19.37 13.80 8.01
CA ASN A 62 19.41 14.43 9.33
C ASN A 62 18.01 14.47 9.97
N LEU A 63 17.97 14.67 11.27
CA LEU A 63 16.75 14.92 12.04
C LEU A 63 16.91 16.24 12.80
N GLN A 64 16.10 17.23 12.45
CA GLN A 64 16.18 18.58 12.97
C GLN A 64 15.27 18.68 14.19
N LEU A 65 15.86 18.80 15.37
CA LEU A 65 15.15 19.06 16.61
C LEU A 65 15.18 20.57 16.93
N GLN A 66 14.32 21.03 17.84
CA GLN A 66 14.23 22.45 18.18
C GLN A 66 15.57 23.08 18.61
N ASN A 67 16.43 22.31 19.28
CA ASN A 67 17.69 22.80 19.87
C ASN A 67 18.96 22.20 19.26
N GLU A 68 18.85 21.22 18.36
CA GLU A 68 20.00 20.53 17.76
C GLU A 68 19.59 19.82 16.45
N THR A 69 20.56 19.56 15.57
CA THR A 69 20.33 18.72 14.37
C THR A 69 21.12 17.43 14.50
N LEU A 70 20.42 16.30 14.60
CA LEU A 70 21.04 14.98 14.63
C LEU A 70 21.48 14.60 13.22
N GLY A 71 22.76 14.28 13.04
CA GLY A 71 23.32 13.98 11.72
C GLY A 71 24.15 15.12 11.13
N ASP A 72 24.14 16.31 11.72
CA ASP A 72 25.07 17.41 11.41
C ASP A 72 26.30 17.33 12.33
N ASN A 73 27.49 17.52 11.73
CA ASN A 73 28.80 17.28 12.33
C ASN A 73 28.84 16.02 13.24
N PRO A 74 28.35 14.87 12.74
CA PRO A 74 28.06 13.70 13.54
C PRO A 74 29.32 13.09 14.14
N ARG A 75 29.29 12.85 15.46
CA ARG A 75 30.40 12.20 16.18
C ARG A 75 30.07 10.75 16.49
N LEU A 76 30.47 9.84 15.61
CA LEU A 76 30.28 8.40 15.78
C LEU A 76 31.01 7.89 17.04
N ARG A 77 30.27 7.19 17.91
CA ARG A 77 30.79 6.58 19.15
C ARG A 77 31.08 5.11 18.98
N SER A 78 30.15 4.37 18.37
CA SER A 78 30.28 2.93 18.17
C SER A 78 29.41 2.44 17.03
N THR A 79 29.75 1.27 16.50
CA THR A 79 28.97 0.56 15.50
C THR A 79 28.65 -0.84 16.01
N LYS A 80 27.43 -1.30 15.80
CA LYS A 80 27.01 -2.69 16.03
C LYS A 80 26.50 -3.27 14.71
N ARG A 81 27.04 -4.42 14.32
CA ARG A 81 26.59 -5.19 13.16
C ARG A 81 25.85 -6.43 13.63
N GLY A 82 24.99 -6.96 12.78
CA GLY A 82 24.29 -8.21 13.02
C GLY A 82 23.61 -8.70 11.76
N THR A 83 23.00 -9.88 11.85
CA THR A 83 22.20 -10.49 10.80
C THR A 83 20.82 -10.81 11.37
N ILE A 84 19.81 -10.77 10.52
CA ILE A 84 18.48 -11.31 10.79
C ILE A 84 18.24 -12.37 9.72
N ASP A 85 17.82 -13.56 10.14
CA ASP A 85 17.43 -14.66 9.26
C ASP A 85 16.35 -15.47 9.96
N GLU A 86 15.09 -15.13 9.67
CA GLU A 86 13.92 -15.75 10.29
C GLU A 86 12.77 -15.84 9.28
N SER A 87 11.82 -16.74 9.58
CA SER A 87 10.56 -16.87 8.86
C SER A 87 9.41 -16.69 9.85
N VAL A 88 8.52 -15.75 9.55
CA VAL A 88 7.42 -15.36 10.44
C VAL A 88 6.10 -15.76 9.79
N LYS A 89 5.26 -16.48 10.51
CA LYS A 89 3.86 -16.72 10.08
C LYS A 89 3.09 -15.40 10.19
N ARG A 90 2.45 -14.99 9.09
CA ARG A 90 1.64 -13.78 9.07
C ARG A 90 0.30 -14.02 9.78
N GLU A 91 -0.12 -13.05 10.58
CA GLU A 91 -1.39 -13.11 11.33
C GLU A 91 -2.57 -13.22 10.36
N ILE A 92 -2.61 -12.31 9.38
CA ILE A 92 -3.60 -12.28 8.31
C ILE A 92 -2.90 -12.24 6.94
N PRO A 93 -2.89 -13.34 6.18
CA PRO A 93 -2.00 -13.46 5.04
C PRO A 93 -2.60 -12.93 3.73
N PHE A 94 -2.55 -11.61 3.50
CA PHE A 94 -3.02 -10.99 2.25
C PHE A 94 -2.14 -11.29 1.01
N LYS A 95 -0.90 -11.76 1.21
CA LYS A 95 0.05 -12.10 0.12
C LYS A 95 0.63 -13.50 0.29
N ASN A 96 1.27 -13.75 1.43
CA ASN A 96 1.86 -15.05 1.78
C ASN A 96 1.52 -15.41 3.23
N ALA A 97 1.39 -16.71 3.53
CA ALA A 97 1.20 -17.20 4.90
C ALA A 97 2.48 -17.11 5.75
N THR A 98 3.64 -17.16 5.11
CA THR A 98 4.94 -17.05 5.76
C THR A 98 5.76 -15.98 5.08
N VAL A 99 6.39 -15.12 5.87
CA VAL A 99 7.23 -14.02 5.41
C VAL A 99 8.67 -14.30 5.82
N LYS A 100 9.59 -14.26 4.86
CA LYS A 100 11.02 -14.35 5.14
C LYS A 100 11.57 -12.98 5.49
N ASN A 101 12.29 -12.89 6.60
CA ASN A 101 12.99 -11.70 7.05
C ASN A 101 14.49 -12.01 7.09
N GLN A 102 15.20 -11.68 6.01
CA GLN A 102 16.63 -11.92 5.89
C GLN A 102 17.36 -10.63 5.50
N CYS A 103 18.19 -10.11 6.40
CA CYS A 103 18.96 -8.91 6.14
C CYS A 103 20.23 -8.82 7.00
N ASN A 104 21.18 -8.03 6.53
CA ASN A 104 22.28 -7.55 7.37
C ASN A 104 21.86 -6.23 8.05
N THR A 105 22.35 -6.00 9.26
CA THR A 105 22.03 -4.82 10.07
C THR A 105 23.29 -4.05 10.46
N LEU A 106 23.20 -2.73 10.49
CA LEU A 106 24.23 -1.82 10.97
C LEU A 106 23.57 -0.74 11.83
N ARG A 107 23.86 -0.74 13.13
CA ARG A 107 23.50 0.35 14.04
C ARG A 107 24.71 1.21 14.32
N MET A 108 24.59 2.51 14.09
CA MET A 108 25.64 3.51 14.32
C MET A 108 25.19 4.42 15.46
N ASN A 109 25.86 4.34 16.61
CA ASN A 109 25.53 5.17 17.77
C ASN A 109 26.41 6.43 17.74
N PHE A 110 25.79 7.59 17.89
CA PHE A 110 26.45 8.89 17.82
C PHE A 110 26.40 9.60 19.19
N SER A 111 27.28 10.59 19.36
CA SER A 111 27.15 11.55 20.46
C SER A 111 25.83 12.30 20.34
N GLY A 112 25.22 12.70 21.46
CA GLY A 112 23.87 13.31 21.47
C GLY A 112 22.74 12.32 21.73
N ASN A 113 23.08 11.09 22.14
CA ASN A 113 22.12 10.03 22.51
C ASN A 113 21.15 9.68 21.37
N TYR A 114 21.68 9.51 20.17
CA TYR A 114 20.94 9.01 19.02
C TYR A 114 21.73 7.96 18.24
N ALA A 115 21.02 7.20 17.43
CA ALA A 115 21.59 6.24 16.51
C ALA A 115 20.90 6.32 15.14
N VAL A 116 21.59 5.83 14.11
CA VAL A 116 21.00 5.50 12.82
C VAL A 116 21.13 3.99 12.61
N GLU A 117 20.03 3.33 12.31
CA GLU A 117 19.99 1.91 11.98
C GLU A 117 19.80 1.73 10.49
N PHE A 118 20.62 0.91 9.86
CA PHE A 118 20.45 0.42 8.49
C PHE A 118 20.09 -1.07 8.51
N ARG A 119 19.18 -1.45 7.62
CA ARG A 119 18.93 -2.85 7.23
C ARG A 119 19.10 -2.97 5.73
N VAL A 120 19.86 -3.97 5.29
CA VAL A 120 20.08 -4.23 3.86
C VAL A 120 19.63 -5.66 3.56
N PHE A 121 18.55 -5.76 2.80
CA PHE A 121 17.93 -6.98 2.30
C PHE A 121 18.49 -7.30 0.91
N ASP A 122 18.27 -8.51 0.41
CA ASP A 122 18.65 -8.87 -0.96
C ASP A 122 17.87 -8.07 -2.02
N ASN A 123 16.70 -7.56 -1.67
CA ASN A 123 15.80 -6.80 -2.55
C ASN A 123 15.61 -5.33 -2.10
N GLY A 124 16.47 -4.78 -1.24
CA GLY A 124 16.33 -3.38 -0.84
C GLY A 124 17.12 -2.97 0.39
N MET A 125 16.91 -1.73 0.81
CA MET A 125 17.48 -1.19 2.04
C MET A 125 16.48 -0.34 2.81
N ALA A 126 16.71 -0.18 4.11
CA ALA A 126 15.98 0.78 4.93
C ALA A 126 16.90 1.41 5.97
N TYR A 127 16.60 2.65 6.37
CA TYR A 127 17.22 3.28 7.53
C TYR A 127 16.20 3.96 8.43
N ARG A 128 16.55 4.16 9.71
CA ARG A 128 15.79 5.02 10.63
C ARG A 128 16.66 5.67 11.69
N PHE A 129 16.17 6.77 12.24
CA PHE A 129 16.70 7.35 13.47
C PHE A 129 16.16 6.63 14.71
N VAL A 130 16.98 6.57 15.76
CA VAL A 130 16.58 6.13 17.11
C VAL A 130 17.14 7.15 18.10
N THR A 131 16.32 7.61 19.04
CA THR A 131 16.73 8.53 20.11
C THR A 131 16.62 7.86 21.48
N ASP A 132 17.50 8.23 22.39
CA ASP A 132 17.50 7.84 23.81
C ASP A 132 17.70 9.10 24.67
N LYS A 133 16.83 10.10 24.45
CA LYS A 133 16.83 11.38 25.16
C LYS A 133 15.82 11.34 26.32
N LYS A 134 16.09 12.13 27.36
CA LYS A 134 15.21 12.22 28.54
C LYS A 134 13.99 13.11 28.30
N GLU A 135 14.19 14.19 27.54
CA GLU A 135 13.16 15.16 27.19
C GLU A 135 12.50 14.77 25.87
N ASP A 136 11.26 15.25 25.65
CA ASP A 136 10.54 15.06 24.40
C ASP A 136 11.35 15.58 23.20
N ASN A 137 11.25 14.89 22.06
CA ASN A 137 11.76 15.39 20.79
C ASN A 137 10.71 16.33 20.17
N ILE A 138 11.03 17.61 20.06
CA ILE A 138 10.30 18.56 19.20
C ILE A 138 11.02 18.58 17.86
N VAL A 139 10.45 17.92 16.86
CA VAL A 139 11.04 17.70 15.54
C VAL A 139 10.59 18.80 14.59
N MET A 140 11.52 19.68 14.21
CA MET A 140 11.30 20.78 13.29
C MET A 140 11.24 20.31 11.83
N GLY A 141 11.98 19.24 11.51
CA GLY A 141 12.09 18.70 10.16
C GLY A 141 12.96 17.45 10.12
N GLU A 142 13.00 16.80 8.97
CA GLU A 142 13.85 15.65 8.69
C GLU A 142 14.28 15.73 7.24
N ASP A 143 15.59 15.58 6.99
CA ASP A 143 16.10 15.45 5.64
C ASP A 143 16.20 13.96 5.29
N PHE A 144 15.41 13.55 4.30
CA PHE A 144 15.63 12.39 3.45
C PHE A 144 15.96 12.96 2.07
N ALA A 145 17.25 13.02 1.74
CA ALA A 145 17.70 13.57 0.46
C ALA A 145 18.32 12.47 -0.39
N ILE A 146 17.82 12.32 -1.62
CA ILE A 146 18.32 11.37 -2.61
C ILE A 146 18.83 12.11 -3.84
N ASN A 147 20.00 11.71 -4.33
CA ASN A 147 20.54 12.22 -5.58
C ASN A 147 20.83 11.07 -6.55
N PHE A 148 20.44 11.26 -7.80
CA PHE A 148 20.59 10.25 -8.83
C PHE A 148 21.91 10.47 -9.59
N PRO A 149 22.65 9.40 -9.92
CA PRO A 149 23.90 9.51 -10.65
C PRO A 149 23.72 9.82 -12.14
N ALA A 150 22.55 9.54 -12.70
CA ALA A 150 22.16 9.78 -14.08
C ALA A 150 20.68 10.21 -14.15
N ASN A 151 20.19 10.57 -15.33
CA ASN A 151 18.77 10.89 -15.52
C ASN A 151 17.93 9.61 -15.47
N TYR A 152 17.04 9.53 -14.50
CA TYR A 152 16.08 8.46 -14.29
C TYR A 152 14.67 8.90 -14.61
N LYS A 153 13.74 7.96 -14.70
CA LYS A 153 12.31 8.24 -14.83
C LYS A 153 11.63 8.03 -13.49
N ALA A 154 10.90 9.05 -13.02
CA ALA A 154 10.13 9.01 -11.79
C ALA A 154 8.64 8.88 -12.08
N HIS A 155 7.99 7.94 -11.40
CA HIS A 155 6.56 7.71 -11.41
C HIS A 155 6.01 8.26 -10.09
N LEU A 156 5.20 9.31 -10.19
CA LEU A 156 4.82 10.18 -9.07
C LEU A 156 3.30 10.32 -8.97
N SER A 157 2.80 10.42 -7.75
CA SER A 157 1.43 10.89 -7.50
C SER A 157 1.47 12.28 -6.90
N GLN A 158 1.01 13.30 -7.64
CA GLN A 158 1.28 14.70 -7.35
C GLN A 158 0.04 15.46 -6.86
N PRO A 159 -0.17 15.58 -5.53
CA PRO A 159 -1.27 16.36 -4.97
C PRO A 159 -0.97 17.87 -5.00
N ASP A 160 -2.00 18.67 -4.76
CA ASP A 160 -1.87 20.14 -4.69
C ASP A 160 -1.47 20.64 -3.29
N GLY A 161 -1.51 19.78 -2.27
CA GLY A 161 -1.16 20.11 -0.89
C GLY A 161 -1.11 18.88 0.02
N PHE A 162 -0.87 19.10 1.32
CA PHE A 162 -0.80 18.02 2.32
C PHE A 162 -2.18 17.46 2.69
N LYS A 163 -3.24 18.25 2.52
CA LYS A 163 -4.62 17.77 2.61
C LYS A 163 -4.98 17.14 1.27
N THR A 164 -5.12 15.83 1.22
CA THR A 164 -5.31 15.05 -0.01
C THR A 164 -5.90 13.67 0.30
N SER A 165 -6.79 13.18 -0.56
CA SER A 165 -7.37 11.83 -0.45
C SER A 165 -6.43 10.70 -0.90
N TYR A 166 -5.26 11.05 -1.46
CA TYR A 166 -4.26 10.10 -2.02
C TYR A 166 -4.73 9.36 -3.30
N GLU A 167 -5.64 9.96 -4.05
CA GLU A 167 -6.24 9.35 -5.25
C GLU A 167 -5.87 10.08 -6.54
N TYR A 168 -4.58 10.34 -6.75
CA TYR A 168 -4.10 11.01 -7.96
C TYR A 168 -3.61 9.97 -8.99
N PRO A 169 -3.84 10.21 -10.29
CA PRO A 169 -3.22 9.40 -11.33
C PRO A 169 -1.70 9.59 -11.28
N TYR A 170 -0.97 8.53 -11.65
CA TYR A 170 0.48 8.60 -11.78
C TYR A 170 0.87 9.51 -12.92
N THR A 171 1.90 10.31 -12.65
CA THR A 171 2.61 11.14 -13.62
C THR A 171 4.00 10.56 -13.82
N HIS A 172 4.58 10.80 -14.99
CA HIS A 172 5.89 10.26 -15.36
C HIS A 172 6.80 11.40 -15.78
N ILE A 173 7.91 11.59 -15.08
CA ILE A 173 8.83 12.70 -15.29
C ILE A 173 10.28 12.23 -15.28
N ASP A 174 11.10 12.78 -16.18
CA ASP A 174 12.54 12.61 -16.10
C ASP A 174 13.08 13.39 -14.91
N THR A 175 13.87 12.75 -14.06
CA THR A 175 14.35 13.31 -12.79
C THR A 175 15.21 14.57 -12.94
N GLU A 176 15.88 14.77 -14.09
CA GLU A 176 16.56 16.03 -14.41
C GLU A 176 15.60 17.20 -14.63
N ASN A 177 14.36 16.91 -15.06
CA ASN A 177 13.32 17.90 -15.30
C ASN A 177 12.41 18.12 -14.08
N TYR A 178 12.58 17.37 -12.99
CA TYR A 178 11.76 17.54 -11.80
C TYR A 178 12.24 18.73 -10.95
N ALA A 179 11.64 19.89 -11.17
CA ALA A 179 12.06 21.15 -10.59
C ALA A 179 11.63 21.27 -9.12
N ALA A 180 12.36 22.11 -8.37
CA ALA A 180 12.01 22.42 -6.98
C ALA A 180 10.70 23.22 -6.83
N THR A 181 10.16 23.74 -7.92
CA THR A 181 8.87 24.45 -7.97
C THR A 181 7.70 23.56 -8.35
N ASP A 182 7.95 22.36 -8.87
CA ASP A 182 6.90 21.43 -9.27
C ASP A 182 6.14 20.90 -8.05
N ARG A 183 4.97 20.29 -8.29
CA ARG A 183 4.18 19.66 -7.24
C ARG A 183 5.00 18.56 -6.55
N MET A 184 4.87 18.48 -5.23
CA MET A 184 5.39 17.35 -4.47
C MET A 184 4.66 16.06 -4.84
N SER A 185 5.19 14.93 -4.40
CA SER A 185 4.56 13.63 -4.53
C SER A 185 4.40 12.96 -3.17
N TYR A 186 3.29 12.26 -2.96
CA TYR A 186 3.18 11.33 -1.83
C TYR A 186 3.79 9.97 -2.16
N LEU A 187 4.05 9.18 -1.12
CA LEU A 187 4.59 7.82 -1.26
C LEU A 187 3.49 6.80 -1.60
N PRO A 188 3.83 5.71 -2.31
CA PRO A 188 5.18 5.38 -2.76
C PRO A 188 5.56 6.04 -4.10
N VAL A 189 6.86 6.25 -4.30
CA VAL A 189 7.44 6.77 -5.55
C VAL A 189 8.30 5.69 -6.20
N LEU A 190 8.09 5.41 -7.48
CA LEU A 190 8.88 4.43 -8.23
C LEU A 190 9.84 5.15 -9.17
N ILE A 191 11.11 4.75 -9.13
CA ILE A 191 12.17 5.26 -9.98
C ILE A 191 12.63 4.14 -10.91
N GLU A 192 12.58 4.38 -12.22
CA GLU A 192 13.20 3.53 -13.23
C GLU A 192 14.57 4.12 -13.59
N THR A 193 15.62 3.33 -13.39
CA THR A 193 16.99 3.78 -13.64
C THR A 193 17.32 3.78 -15.14
N ASP A 194 18.47 4.34 -15.51
CA ASP A 194 19.06 4.22 -16.85
C ASP A 194 19.55 2.80 -17.19
N LYS A 195 19.35 1.85 -16.28
CA LYS A 195 19.74 0.44 -16.33
C LYS A 195 18.52 -0.44 -16.04
N ALA A 196 18.74 -1.73 -15.87
CA ALA A 196 17.67 -2.69 -15.57
C ALA A 196 16.99 -2.49 -14.19
N TYR A 197 17.57 -1.67 -13.31
CA TYR A 197 17.12 -1.55 -11.93
C TYR A 197 15.93 -0.61 -11.78
N LYS A 198 15.10 -0.89 -10.79
CA LYS A 198 14.06 0.02 -10.30
C LYS A 198 14.15 0.19 -8.79
N ILE A 199 13.71 1.34 -8.30
CA ILE A 199 13.75 1.71 -6.89
C ILE A 199 12.35 2.17 -6.46
N LEU A 200 11.67 1.41 -5.62
CA LEU A 200 10.40 1.81 -5.00
C LEU A 200 10.68 2.41 -3.62
N ILE A 201 10.42 3.70 -3.47
CA ILE A 201 10.63 4.46 -2.23
C ILE A 201 9.32 4.49 -1.45
N SER A 202 9.38 4.12 -0.17
CA SER A 202 8.28 4.22 0.77
C SER A 202 8.79 4.36 2.22
N GLU A 203 7.88 4.23 3.17
CA GLU A 203 8.17 4.18 4.61
C GLU A 203 7.43 3.03 5.29
N ALA A 204 7.90 2.61 6.46
CA ALA A 204 7.28 1.56 7.28
C ALA A 204 7.42 1.88 8.77
N ASP A 205 6.60 1.24 9.61
CA ASP A 205 6.50 1.54 11.05
C ASP A 205 6.13 3.00 11.32
N LEU A 206 5.20 3.56 10.53
CA LEU A 206 4.75 4.94 10.68
C LEU A 206 3.76 5.08 11.84
N PHE A 207 4.26 5.50 13.00
CA PHE A 207 3.44 5.80 14.19
C PHE A 207 3.94 7.08 14.86
N ASP A 208 3.03 7.88 15.41
CA ASP A 208 3.34 9.12 16.14
C ASP A 208 4.37 10.01 15.43
N TYR A 209 4.20 10.13 14.10
CA TYR A 209 5.05 10.91 13.20
C TYR A 209 4.29 11.16 11.88
N PRO A 210 4.46 12.30 11.19
CA PRO A 210 3.78 12.57 9.93
C PRO A 210 4.30 11.72 8.75
N CYS A 211 3.44 11.46 7.76
CA CYS A 211 3.85 10.86 6.49
C CYS A 211 4.91 11.71 5.78
N MET A 212 5.86 11.03 5.14
CA MET A 212 6.82 11.69 4.26
C MET A 212 6.24 11.93 2.86
N PHE A 213 6.45 13.13 2.33
CA PHE A 213 6.27 13.49 0.92
C PHE A 213 7.64 13.74 0.28
N LEU A 214 7.73 13.71 -1.05
CA LEU A 214 8.95 13.99 -1.80
C LEU A 214 8.76 15.15 -2.76
N LYS A 215 9.79 15.96 -2.99
CA LYS A 215 9.80 16.99 -4.04
C LYS A 215 11.13 17.01 -4.77
N GLY A 216 11.10 17.40 -6.04
CA GLY A 216 12.30 17.63 -6.83
C GLY A 216 13.22 18.67 -6.18
N THR A 217 14.52 18.48 -6.33
CA THR A 217 15.53 19.45 -5.89
C THR A 217 15.92 20.42 -7.00
N GLY A 218 15.48 20.18 -8.24
CA GLY A 218 15.98 20.86 -9.45
C GLY A 218 17.44 20.53 -9.77
N LYS A 219 18.03 19.51 -9.12
CA LYS A 219 19.43 19.08 -9.29
C LYS A 219 19.54 17.56 -9.43
N ASN A 220 18.62 16.96 -10.19
CA ASN A 220 18.53 15.52 -10.41
C ASN A 220 18.48 14.71 -9.10
N GLY A 221 17.52 15.06 -8.24
CA GLY A 221 17.35 14.46 -6.93
C GLY A 221 16.04 14.88 -6.31
N MET A 222 15.66 14.23 -5.21
CA MET A 222 14.46 14.53 -4.44
C MET A 222 14.79 14.72 -2.96
N GLN A 223 13.94 15.46 -2.26
CA GLN A 223 14.04 15.66 -0.81
C GLN A 223 12.69 15.54 -0.13
N SER A 224 12.69 15.16 1.14
CA SER A 224 11.49 15.06 1.98
C SER A 224 10.79 16.39 2.21
N LEU A 225 9.48 16.32 2.36
CA LEU A 225 8.65 17.31 3.03
C LEU A 225 7.67 16.60 3.97
N PHE A 226 7.19 17.33 4.97
CA PHE A 226 6.24 16.83 5.95
C PHE A 226 5.17 17.88 6.24
N PRO A 227 3.90 17.47 6.44
CA PRO A 227 2.91 18.37 7.02
C PRO A 227 3.30 18.77 8.45
N LYS A 228 2.96 20.01 8.82
CA LYS A 228 3.16 20.53 10.18
C LYS A 228 2.12 19.95 11.14
N ALA A 229 2.47 19.91 12.43
CA ALA A 229 1.52 19.47 13.45
C ALA A 229 0.38 20.51 13.61
N PRO A 230 -0.90 20.13 13.51
CA PRO A 230 -2.01 21.05 13.75
C PRO A 230 -2.13 21.36 15.25
N LEU A 231 -2.44 22.62 15.56
CA LEU A 231 -2.63 23.12 16.94
C LEU A 231 -4.07 23.54 17.22
N ALA A 232 -4.83 23.92 16.19
CA ALA A 232 -6.22 24.29 16.31
C ALA A 232 -6.98 23.94 15.03
N PHE A 233 -8.24 23.57 15.22
CA PHE A 233 -9.18 23.24 14.17
C PHE A 233 -10.36 24.21 14.18
N GLY A 234 -10.89 24.50 13.00
CA GLY A 234 -12.15 25.17 12.80
C GLY A 234 -13.10 24.29 11.97
N GLU A 235 -14.34 24.75 11.84
CA GLU A 235 -15.37 24.05 11.07
C GLU A 235 -15.00 23.96 9.58
N ASP A 236 -15.21 22.78 8.98
CA ASP A 236 -14.99 22.51 7.55
C ASP A 236 -15.98 21.43 7.07
N GLY A 237 -17.26 21.75 7.18
CA GLY A 237 -18.33 20.82 6.89
C GLY A 237 -18.49 19.74 7.97
N ASP A 238 -19.09 18.64 7.59
CA ASP A 238 -19.44 17.49 8.44
C ASP A 238 -18.47 16.30 8.30
N ARG A 239 -17.55 16.37 7.33
CA ARG A 239 -16.58 15.31 6.99
C ARG A 239 -15.13 15.77 7.19
N SER A 240 -14.90 17.03 7.57
CA SER A 240 -13.55 17.57 7.67
C SER A 240 -13.43 18.63 8.75
N LEU A 241 -12.18 18.94 9.10
CA LEU A 241 -11.83 20.07 9.93
C LEU A 241 -10.78 20.93 9.21
N LYS A 242 -10.95 22.25 9.29
CA LYS A 242 -9.98 23.19 8.74
C LYS A 242 -8.90 23.41 9.78
N ILE A 243 -7.65 23.21 9.40
CA ILE A 243 -6.52 23.60 10.25
C ILE A 243 -6.45 25.13 10.26
N THR A 244 -6.69 25.74 11.42
CA THR A 244 -6.67 27.21 11.59
C THR A 244 -5.35 27.70 12.19
N LYS A 245 -4.60 26.79 12.81
CA LYS A 245 -3.27 27.05 13.35
C LYS A 245 -2.42 25.80 13.30
N GLU A 246 -1.18 25.95 12.84
CA GLU A 246 -0.15 24.91 12.84
C GLU A 246 0.97 25.27 13.82
N ALA A 247 1.70 24.27 14.28
CA ALA A 247 2.94 24.44 14.98
C ALA A 247 4.08 24.79 14.02
N ASP A 248 5.20 25.28 14.56
CA ASP A 248 6.43 25.44 13.78
C ASP A 248 7.16 24.12 13.54
N TYR A 249 6.75 23.05 14.23
CA TYR A 249 7.33 21.71 14.17
C TYR A 249 6.42 20.72 13.42
N ILE A 250 7.00 19.62 12.93
CA ILE A 250 6.30 18.55 12.22
C ILE A 250 5.83 17.43 13.17
N ALA A 251 6.53 17.23 14.28
CA ALA A 251 6.15 16.25 15.30
C ALA A 251 6.64 16.64 16.70
N LYS A 252 5.87 16.26 17.73
CA LYS A 252 6.31 16.23 19.13
C LYS A 252 6.17 14.82 19.67
N THR A 253 7.26 14.22 20.13
CA THR A 253 7.31 12.79 20.47
C THR A 253 8.09 12.55 21.76
N THR A 254 7.97 11.36 22.36
CA THR A 254 8.80 10.99 23.51
C THR A 254 10.29 10.97 23.15
N GLY A 255 11.15 11.35 24.09
CA GLY A 255 12.61 11.44 23.91
C GLY A 255 13.31 10.12 23.57
N LYS A 256 12.73 9.00 24.01
CA LYS A 256 13.23 7.66 23.77
C LYS A 256 12.30 6.91 22.83
N ARG A 257 12.67 6.85 21.54
CA ARG A 257 11.87 6.18 20.52
C ARG A 257 12.67 5.80 19.28
N SER A 258 12.04 4.98 18.45
CA SER A 258 12.40 4.81 17.05
C SER A 258 11.54 5.72 16.19
N PHE A 259 12.11 6.24 15.11
CA PHE A 259 11.38 6.94 14.04
C PHE A 259 11.00 5.96 12.93
N PRO A 260 10.05 6.32 12.03
CA PRO A 260 9.66 5.48 10.91
C PRO A 260 10.86 5.09 10.05
N TRP A 261 10.80 3.89 9.47
CA TRP A 261 11.79 3.47 8.49
C TRP A 261 11.59 4.21 7.18
N ARG A 262 12.69 4.73 6.62
CA ARG A 262 12.78 5.16 5.22
C ARG A 262 13.29 3.97 4.41
N MET A 263 12.46 3.44 3.51
CA MET A 263 12.78 2.20 2.80
C MET A 263 12.81 2.39 1.29
N MET A 264 13.65 1.58 0.64
CA MET A 264 13.81 1.49 -0.80
C MET A 264 13.83 0.01 -1.17
N VAL A 265 12.80 -0.48 -1.86
CA VAL A 265 12.88 -1.75 -2.58
C VAL A 265 13.73 -1.50 -3.82
N ILE A 266 14.74 -2.33 -4.05
CA ILE A 266 15.64 -2.21 -5.20
C ILE A 266 15.56 -3.53 -5.96
N SER A 267 14.99 -3.47 -7.16
CA SER A 267 14.75 -4.65 -7.98
C SER A 267 15.62 -4.65 -9.23
N LYS A 268 16.14 -5.82 -9.59
CA LYS A 268 16.72 -6.11 -10.91
C LYS A 268 15.67 -6.68 -11.87
N GLU A 269 14.69 -7.40 -11.34
CA GLU A 269 13.51 -7.87 -12.07
C GLU A 269 12.24 -7.26 -11.47
N ASP A 270 11.32 -6.78 -12.31
CA ASP A 270 10.12 -6.06 -11.85
C ASP A 270 9.23 -6.88 -10.91
N LYS A 271 9.29 -8.21 -11.00
CA LYS A 271 8.57 -9.14 -10.11
C LYS A 271 8.97 -8.98 -8.64
N GLU A 272 10.23 -8.60 -8.38
CA GLU A 272 10.76 -8.46 -7.02
C GLU A 272 10.09 -7.30 -6.26
N ILE A 273 9.56 -6.31 -6.99
CA ILE A 273 8.75 -5.24 -6.38
C ILE A 273 7.42 -5.81 -5.88
N ILE A 274 6.73 -6.63 -6.66
CA ILE A 274 5.44 -7.20 -6.25
C ILE A 274 5.65 -8.21 -5.11
N GLU A 275 6.70 -9.03 -5.20
CA GLU A 275 7.03 -10.07 -4.21
C GLU A 275 7.59 -9.52 -2.89
N ASN A 276 7.93 -8.22 -2.84
CA ASN A 276 8.54 -7.62 -1.66
C ASN A 276 7.64 -7.73 -0.41
N GLU A 277 8.30 -7.88 0.75
CA GLU A 277 7.67 -7.96 2.07
C GLU A 277 8.30 -6.95 3.07
N MET A 278 8.95 -5.90 2.56
CA MET A 278 9.76 -4.99 3.38
C MET A 278 8.91 -4.21 4.40
N VAL A 279 7.73 -3.72 4.00
CA VAL A 279 6.82 -3.00 4.92
C VAL A 279 6.47 -3.89 6.10
N TYR A 280 6.09 -5.15 5.85
CA TYR A 280 5.84 -6.10 6.92
C TYR A 280 7.09 -6.28 7.78
N ASN A 281 8.23 -6.70 7.22
CA ASN A 281 9.47 -7.01 7.96
C ASN A 281 10.02 -5.85 8.82
N LEU A 282 9.78 -4.61 8.41
CA LEU A 282 10.26 -3.41 9.11
C LEU A 282 9.32 -2.92 10.21
N SER A 283 8.04 -3.30 10.15
CA SER A 283 7.00 -2.77 11.03
C SER A 283 6.92 -3.49 12.37
N THR A 284 6.40 -2.79 13.39
CA THR A 284 6.14 -3.35 14.72
C THR A 284 5.27 -4.63 14.62
N PRO A 285 5.64 -5.74 15.28
CA PRO A 285 4.83 -6.96 15.31
C PRO A 285 3.42 -6.75 15.90
N CYS A 286 2.54 -7.71 15.65
CA CYS A 286 1.18 -7.71 16.20
C CYS A 286 1.17 -7.58 17.73
N VAL A 287 0.30 -6.69 18.24
CA VAL A 287 0.12 -6.47 19.68
C VAL A 287 -1.18 -7.09 20.23
N LEU A 288 -1.97 -7.76 19.38
CA LEU A 288 -3.20 -8.44 19.79
C LEU A 288 -2.87 -9.87 20.23
N GLU A 289 -3.37 -10.27 21.41
CA GLU A 289 -3.23 -11.64 21.91
C GLU A 289 -4.15 -12.63 21.17
N ASP A 290 -5.39 -12.21 20.87
CA ASP A 290 -6.36 -12.97 20.09
C ASP A 290 -6.79 -12.18 18.85
N TYR A 291 -6.39 -12.70 17.69
CA TYR A 291 -6.79 -12.20 16.37
C TYR A 291 -7.64 -13.22 15.60
N SER A 292 -8.10 -14.30 16.23
CA SER A 292 -8.86 -15.38 15.58
C SER A 292 -10.26 -14.94 15.11
N TRP A 293 -10.81 -13.89 15.72
CA TRP A 293 -12.10 -13.29 15.36
C TRP A 293 -12.04 -12.46 14.07
N ILE A 294 -10.83 -12.07 13.63
CA ILE A 294 -10.64 -11.25 12.43
C ILE A 294 -10.85 -12.14 11.22
N LYS A 295 -11.87 -11.82 10.42
CA LYS A 295 -12.26 -12.59 9.24
C LYS A 295 -12.22 -11.69 8.00
N PRO A 296 -11.11 -11.66 7.25
CA PRO A 296 -11.08 -11.09 5.91
C PRO A 296 -12.15 -11.72 5.02
N GLY A 297 -12.71 -10.96 4.08
CA GLY A 297 -13.70 -11.48 3.16
C GLY A 297 -14.03 -10.54 2.02
N GLN A 298 -14.87 -11.04 1.12
CA GLN A 298 -15.48 -10.20 0.09
C GLN A 298 -16.72 -9.48 0.63
N VAL A 299 -17.13 -8.43 -0.06
CA VAL A 299 -18.27 -7.58 0.31
C VAL A 299 -19.16 -7.31 -0.89
N SER A 300 -20.48 -7.42 -0.72
CA SER A 300 -21.41 -6.82 -1.68
C SER A 300 -21.61 -5.34 -1.35
N TRP A 301 -21.34 -4.46 -2.33
CA TRP A 301 -21.23 -3.02 -2.11
C TRP A 301 -22.22 -2.25 -2.98
N GLU A 302 -22.97 -1.33 -2.37
CA GLU A 302 -24.08 -0.60 -3.00
C GLU A 302 -23.72 0.82 -3.47
N TRP A 303 -22.64 1.40 -2.93
CA TRP A 303 -22.29 2.81 -3.14
C TRP A 303 -22.02 3.17 -4.60
N TRP A 304 -21.23 2.34 -5.29
CA TRP A 304 -20.73 2.64 -6.63
C TRP A 304 -21.85 2.93 -7.63
N HIS A 305 -22.94 2.18 -7.50
CA HIS A 305 -24.14 2.28 -8.32
C HIS A 305 -25.33 2.91 -7.57
N ASP A 306 -25.07 3.64 -6.48
CA ASP A 306 -26.04 4.47 -5.73
C ASP A 306 -27.29 3.69 -5.26
N ALA A 307 -27.10 2.41 -4.90
CA ALA A 307 -28.17 1.47 -4.56
C ALA A 307 -29.31 1.38 -5.61
N ARG A 308 -29.03 1.69 -6.89
CA ARG A 308 -30.03 1.75 -7.97
C ARG A 308 -30.31 0.38 -8.58
N LEU A 309 -30.86 -0.52 -7.78
CA LEU A 309 -31.42 -1.79 -8.26
C LEU A 309 -32.57 -1.51 -9.24
N TYR A 310 -32.73 -2.37 -10.25
CA TYR A 310 -33.81 -2.30 -11.23
C TYR A 310 -34.31 -3.70 -11.62
N GLY A 311 -35.54 -3.79 -12.12
CA GLY A 311 -36.20 -5.09 -12.34
C GLY A 311 -36.58 -5.80 -11.04
N VAL A 312 -36.78 -5.04 -9.97
CA VAL A 312 -37.23 -5.49 -8.65
C VAL A 312 -38.62 -4.90 -8.34
N ASP A 313 -39.40 -5.57 -7.50
CA ASP A 313 -40.80 -5.19 -7.19
C ASP A 313 -40.92 -4.17 -6.04
N PHE A 314 -39.82 -3.52 -5.68
CA PHE A 314 -39.75 -2.48 -4.65
C PHE A 314 -38.98 -1.26 -5.16
N ARG A 315 -39.14 -0.12 -4.47
CA ARG A 315 -38.36 1.08 -4.79
C ARG A 315 -36.93 0.93 -4.26
N SER A 316 -35.96 0.92 -5.15
CA SER A 316 -34.54 0.84 -4.78
C SER A 316 -34.01 2.11 -4.12
N GLY A 317 -32.95 1.95 -3.31
CA GLY A 317 -32.27 3.01 -2.58
C GLY A 317 -31.74 2.52 -1.23
N TYR A 318 -31.33 3.45 -0.36
CA TYR A 318 -30.82 3.13 0.98
C TYR A 318 -31.95 2.76 1.96
N ASN A 319 -32.60 1.62 1.74
CA ASN A 319 -33.79 1.18 2.46
C ASN A 319 -33.80 -0.33 2.75
N MET A 320 -34.75 -0.77 3.60
CA MET A 320 -34.89 -2.17 4.01
C MET A 320 -34.88 -3.19 2.86
N ASP A 321 -35.68 -2.98 1.82
CA ASP A 321 -35.84 -3.97 0.75
C ASP A 321 -34.56 -4.13 -0.08
N SER A 322 -33.89 -3.01 -0.38
CA SER A 322 -32.61 -3.04 -1.10
C SER A 322 -31.56 -3.78 -0.29
N TYR A 323 -31.39 -3.48 1.00
CA TYR A 323 -30.40 -4.17 1.84
C TYR A 323 -30.69 -5.65 2.02
N LYS A 324 -31.96 -6.06 2.15
CA LYS A 324 -32.33 -7.49 2.12
C LYS A 324 -31.92 -8.14 0.80
N TYR A 325 -32.10 -7.46 -0.33
CA TYR A 325 -31.67 -7.95 -1.65
C TYR A 325 -30.14 -8.11 -1.76
N TYR A 326 -29.36 -7.15 -1.24
CA TYR A 326 -27.89 -7.28 -1.17
C TYR A 326 -27.46 -8.42 -0.24
N ILE A 327 -28.14 -8.61 0.90
CA ILE A 327 -27.89 -9.74 1.82
C ILE A 327 -28.21 -11.09 1.14
N ASP A 328 -29.32 -11.20 0.43
CA ASP A 328 -29.69 -12.42 -0.31
C ASP A 328 -28.68 -12.74 -1.41
N PHE A 329 -28.22 -11.72 -2.14
CA PHE A 329 -27.14 -11.86 -3.11
C PHE A 329 -25.86 -12.36 -2.45
N ALA A 330 -25.43 -11.70 -1.38
CA ALA A 330 -24.22 -12.07 -0.66
C ALA A 330 -24.30 -13.51 -0.14
N SER A 331 -25.43 -13.89 0.47
CA SER A 331 -25.69 -15.24 0.97
C SER A 331 -25.63 -16.29 -0.14
N ARG A 332 -26.26 -16.04 -1.29
CA ARG A 332 -26.28 -16.96 -2.43
C ARG A 332 -24.88 -17.30 -2.95
N PHE A 333 -23.96 -16.33 -2.93
CA PHE A 333 -22.59 -16.51 -3.42
C PHE A 333 -21.56 -16.75 -2.30
N GLY A 334 -22.00 -16.91 -1.05
CA GLY A 334 -21.10 -17.15 0.09
C GLY A 334 -20.23 -15.94 0.45
N ILE A 335 -20.66 -14.74 0.08
CA ILE A 335 -19.99 -13.48 0.41
C ILE A 335 -20.34 -13.14 1.87
N PRO A 336 -19.36 -13.01 2.77
CA PRO A 336 -19.61 -12.91 4.21
C PRO A 336 -20.16 -11.55 4.65
N TYR A 337 -20.08 -10.52 3.81
CA TYR A 337 -20.36 -9.15 4.18
C TYR A 337 -21.23 -8.41 3.17
N ILE A 338 -22.08 -7.52 3.70
CA ILE A 338 -22.48 -6.30 2.99
C ILE A 338 -21.85 -5.10 3.69
N ILE A 339 -21.54 -4.06 2.94
CA ILE A 339 -21.35 -2.72 3.49
C ILE A 339 -22.67 -1.98 3.40
N MET A 340 -22.97 -1.18 4.41
CA MET A 340 -23.94 -0.11 4.33
C MET A 340 -23.15 1.20 4.30
N ASP A 341 -22.98 1.75 3.10
CA ASP A 341 -22.16 2.94 2.82
C ASP A 341 -22.91 4.23 3.18
N GLU A 342 -22.38 5.40 2.81
CA GLU A 342 -23.03 6.68 3.09
C GLU A 342 -24.49 6.67 2.60
N GLY A 343 -25.41 6.86 3.55
CA GLY A 343 -26.85 6.78 3.32
C GLY A 343 -27.58 5.94 4.37
N TRP A 344 -26.89 5.03 5.06
CA TRP A 344 -27.53 4.15 6.07
C TRP A 344 -27.97 4.89 7.35
N ALA A 345 -27.17 5.87 7.78
CA ALA A 345 -27.43 6.65 9.00
C ALA A 345 -28.38 7.83 8.71
N LYS A 346 -29.00 8.36 9.76
CA LYS A 346 -29.90 9.53 9.68
C LYS A 346 -29.21 10.75 9.06
N ASN A 347 -27.94 10.94 9.40
CA ASN A 347 -27.04 11.92 8.81
C ASN A 347 -25.60 11.53 9.15
N THR A 348 -24.64 12.27 8.60
CA THR A 348 -23.22 12.03 8.78
C THR A 348 -22.71 12.18 10.21
N ARG A 349 -23.40 12.90 11.11
CA ARG A 349 -22.95 13.20 12.48
C ARG A 349 -23.53 12.30 13.57
N ASP A 350 -24.59 11.55 13.27
CA ASP A 350 -25.25 10.65 14.23
C ASP A 350 -24.97 9.19 13.81
N PRO A 351 -23.99 8.52 14.43
CA PRO A 351 -23.63 7.15 14.09
C PRO A 351 -24.58 6.12 14.71
N PHE A 352 -25.59 6.53 15.47
CA PHE A 352 -26.44 5.61 16.24
C PHE A 352 -27.82 5.43 15.65
N THR A 353 -28.32 6.44 14.94
CA THR A 353 -29.67 6.42 14.39
C THR A 353 -29.63 6.09 12.90
N PRO A 354 -30.21 4.96 12.44
CA PRO A 354 -30.40 4.70 11.01
C PRO A 354 -31.30 5.75 10.35
N ASN A 355 -31.25 5.84 9.02
CA ASN A 355 -32.22 6.64 8.29
C ASN A 355 -33.65 6.09 8.49
N SER A 356 -34.67 6.91 8.21
CA SER A 356 -36.07 6.58 8.52
C SER A 356 -36.65 5.38 7.76
N THR A 357 -35.93 4.87 6.76
CA THR A 357 -36.35 3.71 5.94
C THR A 357 -35.60 2.43 6.29
N ILE A 358 -34.83 2.43 7.38
CA ILE A 358 -34.02 1.29 7.83
C ILE A 358 -34.38 0.93 9.28
N ASN A 359 -34.65 -0.36 9.49
CA ASN A 359 -34.64 -1.00 10.80
C ASN A 359 -33.36 -1.83 10.93
N LEU A 360 -32.30 -1.22 11.44
CA LEU A 360 -30.98 -1.86 11.50
C LEU A 360 -30.96 -3.16 12.34
N PRO A 361 -31.59 -3.23 13.53
CA PRO A 361 -31.71 -4.49 14.27
C PRO A 361 -32.33 -5.64 13.45
N GLU A 362 -33.37 -5.34 12.65
CA GLU A 362 -33.98 -6.33 11.77
C GLU A 362 -33.03 -6.77 10.63
N LEU A 363 -32.29 -5.84 10.01
CA LEU A 363 -31.29 -6.18 8.98
C LEU A 363 -30.15 -7.03 9.53
N ILE A 364 -29.66 -6.72 10.74
CA ILE A 364 -28.62 -7.51 11.39
C ILE A 364 -29.12 -8.94 11.62
N GLN A 365 -30.34 -9.09 12.14
CA GLN A 365 -30.94 -10.40 12.34
C GLN A 365 -31.15 -11.16 11.01
N TYR A 366 -31.64 -10.47 9.99
CA TYR A 366 -31.85 -11.03 8.65
C TYR A 366 -30.54 -11.49 7.99
N GLY A 367 -29.47 -10.71 8.14
CA GLY A 367 -28.12 -11.07 7.70
C GLY A 367 -27.58 -12.27 8.45
N LYS A 368 -27.75 -12.32 9.78
CA LYS A 368 -27.32 -13.45 10.60
C LYS A 368 -27.97 -14.77 10.18
N GLU A 369 -29.27 -14.77 9.87
CA GLU A 369 -29.99 -15.95 9.35
C GLU A 369 -29.45 -16.45 8.00
N ARG A 370 -28.72 -15.60 7.28
CA ARG A 370 -28.14 -15.85 5.96
C ARG A 370 -26.62 -15.96 5.95
N ASN A 371 -26.00 -15.97 7.13
CA ASN A 371 -24.55 -15.96 7.33
C ASN A 371 -23.83 -14.76 6.71
N VAL A 372 -24.49 -13.61 6.64
CA VAL A 372 -23.95 -12.35 6.14
C VAL A 372 -23.91 -11.34 7.28
N LYS A 373 -22.77 -10.72 7.51
CA LYS A 373 -22.62 -9.66 8.50
C LYS A 373 -22.62 -8.27 7.85
N ILE A 374 -22.95 -7.27 8.65
CA ILE A 374 -23.02 -5.88 8.22
C ILE A 374 -21.74 -5.15 8.64
N VAL A 375 -21.22 -4.33 7.73
CA VAL A 375 -20.16 -3.35 7.94
C VAL A 375 -20.77 -1.97 7.74
N LEU A 376 -20.45 -1.02 8.62
CA LEU A 376 -21.04 0.33 8.57
C LEU A 376 -20.01 1.38 8.18
N TRP A 377 -20.37 2.24 7.22
CA TRP A 377 -19.56 3.38 6.82
C TRP A 377 -19.75 4.60 7.73
N LEU A 378 -18.69 5.35 8.00
CA LEU A 378 -18.71 6.57 8.82
C LEU A 378 -17.66 7.59 8.34
N PRO A 379 -17.94 8.91 8.42
CA PRO A 379 -16.89 9.92 8.34
C PRO A 379 -15.97 9.83 9.57
N TRP A 380 -14.66 10.05 9.38
CA TRP A 380 -13.68 10.03 10.48
C TRP A 380 -14.05 11.01 11.62
N LEU A 381 -14.59 12.18 11.27
CA LEU A 381 -14.95 13.20 12.26
C LEU A 381 -16.06 12.71 13.20
N THR A 382 -16.98 11.90 12.68
CA THR A 382 -18.06 11.30 13.48
C THR A 382 -17.52 10.24 14.42
N VAL A 383 -16.57 9.43 13.95
CA VAL A 383 -15.87 8.46 14.79
C VAL A 383 -15.10 9.17 15.91
N GLU A 384 -14.34 10.21 15.59
CA GLU A 384 -13.58 11.00 16.59
C GLU A 384 -14.51 11.59 17.68
N ASN A 385 -15.69 12.07 17.28
CA ASN A 385 -16.67 12.62 18.22
C ASN A 385 -17.43 11.56 19.04
N HIS A 386 -17.46 10.31 18.59
CA HIS A 386 -18.27 9.22 19.16
C HIS A 386 -17.49 7.91 19.29
N PHE A 387 -16.33 7.92 19.93
CA PHE A 387 -15.51 6.70 20.11
C PHE A 387 -16.25 5.56 20.86
N ASP A 388 -17.32 5.87 21.60
CA ASP A 388 -18.21 4.89 22.22
C ASP A 388 -19.00 4.03 21.21
N LEU A 389 -19.03 4.43 19.93
CA LEU A 389 -19.66 3.66 18.86
C LEU A 389 -19.07 2.26 18.72
N PHE A 390 -17.77 2.06 18.98
CA PHE A 390 -17.15 0.73 18.80
C PHE A 390 -17.78 -0.30 19.73
N LYS A 391 -18.06 0.08 20.98
CA LYS A 391 -18.76 -0.79 21.92
C LYS A 391 -20.19 -1.05 21.46
N THR A 392 -20.91 0.02 21.11
CA THR A 392 -22.31 -0.06 20.69
C THR A 392 -22.48 -0.93 19.44
N PHE A 393 -21.60 -0.77 18.45
CA PHE A 393 -21.64 -1.53 17.20
C PHE A 393 -21.30 -3.01 17.42
N ALA A 394 -20.35 -3.30 18.31
CA ALA A 394 -20.07 -4.67 18.72
C ALA A 394 -21.28 -5.31 19.44
N ASP A 395 -21.94 -4.59 20.34
CA ASP A 395 -23.15 -5.05 21.03
C ASP A 395 -24.30 -5.31 20.04
N TRP A 396 -24.40 -4.54 18.97
CA TRP A 396 -25.36 -4.77 17.89
C TRP A 396 -25.00 -5.99 17.03
N GLY A 397 -23.73 -6.41 16.99
CA GLY A 397 -23.26 -7.50 16.14
C GLY A 397 -22.73 -7.07 14.77
N ILE A 398 -22.37 -5.79 14.61
CA ILE A 398 -21.64 -5.28 13.44
C ILE A 398 -20.27 -5.96 13.36
N ALA A 399 -19.79 -6.24 12.13
CA ALA A 399 -18.51 -6.93 11.93
C ALA A 399 -17.30 -5.99 11.89
N GLY A 400 -17.51 -4.78 11.39
CA GLY A 400 -16.45 -3.80 11.20
C GLY A 400 -17.00 -2.46 10.71
N VAL A 401 -16.07 -1.52 10.50
CA VAL A 401 -16.37 -0.17 10.05
C VAL A 401 -15.51 0.21 8.85
N LYS A 402 -16.10 0.96 7.91
CA LYS A 402 -15.40 1.67 6.85
C LYS A 402 -15.34 3.15 7.26
N ILE A 403 -14.15 3.71 7.44
CA ILE A 403 -13.95 5.06 7.98
C ILE A 403 -13.30 5.92 6.91
N ASP A 404 -13.89 7.08 6.64
CA ASP A 404 -13.62 7.85 5.42
C ASP A 404 -13.26 9.32 5.67
N PHE A 405 -12.72 9.98 4.64
CA PHE A 405 -12.44 11.41 4.54
C PHE A 405 -11.36 11.95 5.49
N MET A 406 -10.42 11.13 5.93
CA MET A 406 -9.31 11.60 6.76
C MET A 406 -8.50 12.68 6.04
N ASP A 407 -8.20 12.46 4.75
CA ASP A 407 -7.54 13.37 3.80
C ASP A 407 -6.27 14.05 4.32
N ARG A 408 -5.63 13.45 5.33
CA ARG A 408 -4.55 14.05 6.11
C ARG A 408 -3.59 12.97 6.59
N SER A 409 -2.36 13.38 6.82
CA SER A 409 -1.29 12.51 7.28
C SER A 409 -0.25 13.24 8.12
N ASP A 410 -0.66 14.36 8.74
CA ASP A 410 0.07 14.97 9.84
C ASP A 410 0.09 14.05 11.08
N GLN A 411 0.97 14.35 12.04
CA GLN A 411 1.17 13.52 13.22
C GLN A 411 -0.15 13.22 13.96
N TRP A 412 -1.05 14.21 14.07
CA TRP A 412 -2.33 14.03 14.75
C TRP A 412 -3.18 13.00 14.02
N MET A 413 -3.26 13.11 12.70
CA MET A 413 -4.05 12.18 11.90
C MET A 413 -3.43 10.78 11.91
N VAL A 414 -2.11 10.62 11.76
CA VAL A 414 -1.46 9.30 11.89
C VAL A 414 -1.78 8.64 13.24
N ASN A 415 -1.79 9.42 14.33
CA ASN A 415 -2.19 8.93 15.65
C ASN A 415 -3.67 8.53 15.72
N TYR A 416 -4.56 9.20 14.98
CA TYR A 416 -5.97 8.83 14.89
C TYR A 416 -6.15 7.41 14.33
N TYR A 417 -5.45 7.05 13.24
CA TYR A 417 -5.52 5.69 12.66
C TYR A 417 -5.19 4.61 13.70
N GLU A 418 -4.13 4.82 14.49
CA GLU A 418 -3.73 3.87 15.53
C GLU A 418 -4.76 3.79 16.67
N ARG A 419 -5.28 4.93 17.15
CA ARG A 419 -6.33 4.95 18.19
C ARG A 419 -7.57 4.19 17.75
N VAL A 420 -7.99 4.39 16.49
CA VAL A 420 -9.13 3.68 15.90
C VAL A 420 -8.86 2.18 15.80
N ALA A 421 -7.72 1.78 15.24
CA ALA A 421 -7.36 0.37 15.09
C ALA A 421 -7.35 -0.35 16.44
N GLN A 422 -6.77 0.29 17.47
CA GLN A 422 -6.72 -0.22 18.83
C GLN A 422 -8.11 -0.33 19.47
N GLU A 423 -8.94 0.72 19.39
CA GLU A 423 -10.26 0.71 20.02
C GLU A 423 -11.20 -0.29 19.33
N ALA A 424 -11.22 -0.33 18.00
CA ALA A 424 -11.97 -1.31 17.24
C ALA A 424 -11.57 -2.74 17.62
N ALA A 425 -10.27 -3.01 17.81
CA ALA A 425 -9.78 -4.33 18.22
C ALA A 425 -10.28 -4.74 19.61
N LYS A 426 -10.38 -3.82 20.57
CA LYS A 426 -10.94 -4.10 21.92
C LYS A 426 -12.37 -4.63 21.84
N HIS A 427 -13.15 -4.17 20.86
CA HIS A 427 -14.54 -4.55 20.65
C HIS A 427 -14.72 -5.55 19.50
N LYS A 428 -13.64 -6.16 19.00
CA LYS A 428 -13.65 -7.17 17.94
C LYS A 428 -14.31 -6.70 16.64
N LEU A 429 -14.02 -5.46 16.26
CA LEU A 429 -14.41 -4.86 14.97
C LEU A 429 -13.18 -4.71 14.07
N PHE A 430 -13.32 -5.10 12.80
CA PHE A 430 -12.32 -4.76 11.80
C PHE A 430 -12.52 -3.34 11.26
N VAL A 431 -11.48 -2.79 10.64
CA VAL A 431 -11.45 -1.44 10.09
C VAL A 431 -10.96 -1.48 8.64
N ASP A 432 -11.63 -0.71 7.79
CA ASP A 432 -11.21 -0.34 6.44
C ASP A 432 -11.14 1.20 6.36
N PHE A 433 -10.03 1.74 5.86
CA PHE A 433 -9.77 3.18 5.85
C PHE A 433 -9.84 3.77 4.43
N HIS A 434 -10.76 4.70 4.20
CA HIS A 434 -10.93 5.47 2.95
C HIS A 434 -10.57 6.95 3.12
N GLY A 435 -10.30 7.67 2.02
CA GLY A 435 -9.69 9.00 2.10
C GLY A 435 -8.36 8.96 2.86
N ALA A 436 -7.59 7.89 2.64
CA ALA A 436 -6.48 7.47 3.48
C ALA A 436 -5.14 7.45 2.75
N PHE A 437 -4.05 7.64 3.49
CA PHE A 437 -2.71 7.41 2.94
C PHE A 437 -2.39 5.91 2.81
N LYS A 438 -1.33 5.59 2.04
CA LYS A 438 -0.83 4.22 1.84
C LYS A 438 -0.57 3.46 3.16
N PRO A 439 -0.76 2.13 3.20
CA PRO A 439 -0.30 1.29 4.30
C PRO A 439 1.18 1.53 4.62
N ALA A 440 1.50 1.56 5.90
CA ALA A 440 2.85 1.78 6.40
C ALA A 440 3.14 0.92 7.65
N GLY A 441 2.48 -0.24 7.77
CA GLY A 441 2.76 -1.23 8.80
C GLY A 441 1.77 -1.33 9.95
N LEU A 442 0.77 -0.43 10.02
CA LEU A 442 -0.22 -0.46 11.08
C LEU A 442 -1.04 -1.77 11.05
N GLU A 443 -1.29 -2.32 9.87
CA GLU A 443 -1.95 -3.62 9.66
C GLU A 443 -1.15 -4.82 10.19
N ARG A 444 0.18 -4.69 10.36
CA ARG A 444 0.98 -5.71 11.06
C ARG A 444 0.80 -5.61 12.58
N LYS A 445 0.80 -4.39 13.11
CA LYS A 445 0.62 -4.13 14.54
C LYS A 445 -0.81 -4.46 15.00
N TYR A 446 -1.78 -4.10 14.18
CA TYR A 446 -3.22 -4.28 14.37
C TYR A 446 -3.83 -4.99 13.16
N PRO A 447 -3.84 -6.33 13.12
CA PRO A 447 -4.34 -7.11 11.99
C PRO A 447 -5.84 -6.95 11.72
N ASN A 448 -6.57 -6.22 12.57
CA ASN A 448 -7.97 -5.89 12.33
C ASN A 448 -8.13 -4.72 11.34
N VAL A 449 -7.04 -4.03 10.96
CA VAL A 449 -7.05 -3.13 9.80
C VAL A 449 -6.90 -3.98 8.54
N LEU A 450 -7.99 -4.15 7.79
CA LEU A 450 -8.05 -5.08 6.67
C LEU A 450 -7.68 -4.45 5.33
N SER A 451 -7.90 -3.14 5.18
CA SER A 451 -7.53 -2.42 3.97
C SER A 451 -7.43 -0.92 4.17
N TYR A 452 -6.94 -0.29 3.11
CA TYR A 452 -6.85 1.15 2.93
C TYR A 452 -7.22 1.44 1.48
N GLU A 453 -7.88 2.54 1.20
CA GLU A 453 -8.08 3.04 -0.15
C GLU A 453 -6.78 3.66 -0.67
N GLY A 454 -6.59 4.98 -0.52
CA GLY A 454 -5.39 5.70 -0.96
C GLY A 454 -4.97 5.34 -2.38
N VAL A 455 -5.96 5.20 -3.26
CA VAL A 455 -5.81 4.74 -4.64
C VAL A 455 -6.87 5.40 -5.49
N LEU A 456 -6.51 5.80 -6.71
CA LEU A 456 -7.50 6.14 -7.73
C LEU A 456 -8.24 4.86 -8.16
N GLY A 457 -9.25 4.48 -7.37
CA GLY A 457 -10.02 3.24 -7.48
C GLY A 457 -11.20 3.35 -8.44
N MET A 458 -11.98 2.27 -8.55
CA MET A 458 -13.10 2.20 -9.49
C MET A 458 -14.22 3.21 -9.22
N GLU A 459 -14.33 3.73 -8.00
CA GLU A 459 -15.29 4.78 -7.67
C GLU A 459 -15.10 6.08 -8.48
N GLN A 460 -13.90 6.30 -9.00
CA GLN A 460 -13.57 7.42 -9.88
C GLN A 460 -14.13 7.25 -11.32
N GLY A 461 -14.85 6.15 -11.59
CA GLY A 461 -15.54 5.90 -12.86
C GLY A 461 -14.58 5.95 -14.07
N GLY A 462 -14.89 6.79 -15.06
CA GLY A 462 -14.07 6.93 -16.26
C GLY A 462 -12.65 7.49 -16.03
N ASN A 463 -12.38 8.08 -14.86
CA ASN A 463 -11.03 8.50 -14.50
C ASN A 463 -10.15 7.32 -14.09
N CYS A 464 -10.73 6.24 -13.56
CA CYS A 464 -10.03 5.00 -13.28
C CYS A 464 -9.74 4.26 -14.58
N LYS A 465 -8.51 4.37 -15.08
CA LYS A 465 -8.09 3.82 -16.37
C LYS A 465 -6.99 2.75 -16.20
N PRO A 466 -6.99 1.68 -17.00
CA PRO A 466 -5.94 0.65 -16.97
C PRO A 466 -4.53 1.18 -17.21
N GLU A 467 -4.35 2.28 -17.94
CA GLU A 467 -3.06 2.97 -18.09
C GLU A 467 -2.46 3.46 -16.76
N ASN A 468 -3.31 3.76 -15.76
CA ASN A 468 -2.91 4.08 -14.40
C ASN A 468 -2.88 2.83 -13.52
N SER A 469 -3.93 2.00 -13.59
CA SER A 469 -4.08 0.83 -12.72
C SER A 469 -2.97 -0.21 -12.91
N ILE A 470 -2.35 -0.29 -14.09
CA ILE A 470 -1.22 -1.20 -14.36
C ILE A 470 0.02 -0.91 -13.51
N TYR A 471 0.16 0.29 -12.97
CA TYR A 471 1.26 0.64 -12.05
C TYR A 471 0.97 0.25 -10.59
N LEU A 472 -0.29 0.02 -10.21
CA LEU A 472 -0.68 -0.24 -8.83
C LEU A 472 0.04 -1.45 -8.18
N PRO A 473 0.20 -2.61 -8.86
CA PRO A 473 0.94 -3.75 -8.31
C PRO A 473 2.40 -3.44 -7.98
N PHE A 474 2.97 -2.44 -8.65
CA PHE A 474 4.37 -2.05 -8.55
C PHE A 474 4.58 -0.83 -7.64
N MET A 475 3.50 -0.18 -7.20
CA MET A 475 3.55 1.05 -6.44
C MET A 475 2.64 0.97 -5.21
N ARG A 476 1.40 1.47 -5.31
CA ARG A 476 0.47 1.56 -4.17
C ARG A 476 0.19 0.21 -3.51
N ASN A 477 0.01 -0.87 -4.26
CA ASN A 477 -0.27 -2.19 -3.68
C ASN A 477 1.00 -2.97 -3.30
N ALA A 478 2.16 -2.60 -3.86
CA ALA A 478 3.45 -3.16 -3.47
C ALA A 478 3.80 -2.89 -1.99
N VAL A 479 3.23 -1.83 -1.40
CA VAL A 479 3.48 -1.43 0.00
C VAL A 479 2.40 -1.89 0.98
N GLY A 480 1.33 -2.56 0.51
CA GLY A 480 0.30 -3.13 1.38
C GLY A 480 -1.09 -3.17 0.75
N PRO A 481 -2.11 -3.62 1.52
CA PRO A 481 -3.46 -3.82 1.02
C PRO A 481 -4.08 -2.53 0.45
N MET A 482 -4.96 -2.70 -0.53
CA MET A 482 -5.53 -1.63 -1.35
C MET A 482 -6.98 -1.96 -1.70
N ASP A 483 -7.92 -1.24 -1.12
CA ASP A 483 -9.31 -1.32 -1.51
C ASP A 483 -9.56 -0.53 -2.79
N PHE A 484 -9.37 -1.22 -3.92
CA PHE A 484 -9.59 -0.69 -5.27
C PHE A 484 -11.05 -0.73 -5.72
N THR A 485 -11.88 -1.49 -5.00
CA THR A 485 -13.29 -1.77 -5.31
C THR A 485 -13.56 -2.37 -6.72
N PRO A 486 -12.96 -3.52 -7.11
CA PRO A 486 -13.08 -4.09 -8.46
C PRO A 486 -14.45 -4.73 -8.74
N GLY A 487 -14.60 -5.26 -9.96
CA GLY A 487 -15.64 -6.23 -10.30
C GLY A 487 -16.75 -5.69 -11.18
N SER A 488 -16.46 -4.73 -12.04
CA SER A 488 -17.45 -4.20 -12.98
C SER A 488 -17.92 -5.27 -13.96
N MET A 489 -19.22 -5.49 -14.03
CA MET A 489 -19.87 -6.30 -15.07
C MET A 489 -20.11 -5.46 -16.33
N ILE A 490 -20.48 -4.18 -16.19
CA ILE A 490 -20.46 -3.25 -17.33
C ILE A 490 -19.04 -2.75 -17.55
N SER A 491 -18.31 -3.42 -18.43
CA SER A 491 -16.93 -3.10 -18.79
C SER A 491 -16.88 -2.30 -20.10
N ALA A 492 -16.03 -1.29 -20.18
CA ALA A 492 -15.83 -0.48 -21.38
C ALA A 492 -14.34 -0.17 -21.62
N GLN A 493 -13.97 0.04 -22.89
CA GLN A 493 -12.69 0.67 -23.20
C GLN A 493 -12.68 2.12 -22.66
N PRO A 494 -11.53 2.67 -22.28
CA PRO A 494 -11.45 3.99 -21.63
C PRO A 494 -12.17 5.11 -22.41
N GLU A 495 -12.06 5.11 -23.73
CA GLU A 495 -12.69 6.06 -24.65
C GLU A 495 -14.22 5.98 -24.66
N ASP A 496 -14.80 4.85 -24.30
CA ASP A 496 -16.24 4.58 -24.30
C ASP A 496 -16.84 4.58 -22.88
N ASN A 497 -16.01 4.68 -21.84
CA ASN A 497 -16.50 4.73 -20.48
C ASN A 497 -17.31 6.02 -20.26
N ARG A 498 -18.60 5.87 -20.01
CA ARG A 498 -19.57 6.93 -19.68
C ARG A 498 -20.22 6.66 -18.32
N SER A 499 -19.42 6.18 -17.36
CA SER A 499 -19.89 5.80 -16.03
C SER A 499 -20.75 6.90 -15.41
N THR A 500 -21.91 6.51 -14.91
CA THR A 500 -22.78 7.32 -14.06
C THR A 500 -23.17 6.50 -12.85
N ARG A 501 -23.74 7.11 -11.81
CA ARG A 501 -24.25 6.35 -10.66
C ARG A 501 -25.31 5.30 -11.05
N ALA A 502 -26.14 5.57 -12.06
CA ALA A 502 -27.16 4.60 -12.50
C ALA A 502 -26.61 3.48 -13.40
N ASN A 503 -25.58 3.80 -14.19
CA ASN A 503 -24.91 2.87 -15.10
C ASN A 503 -23.42 2.98 -14.81
N ALA A 504 -23.01 2.43 -13.67
CA ALA A 504 -21.61 2.45 -13.28
C ALA A 504 -20.82 1.56 -14.22
N MET A 505 -19.64 2.02 -14.67
CA MET A 505 -18.84 1.32 -15.66
C MET A 505 -17.37 1.30 -15.27
N GLY A 506 -16.77 0.11 -15.30
CA GLY A 506 -15.34 -0.09 -15.14
C GLY A 506 -14.63 0.07 -16.49
N SER A 507 -13.45 0.66 -16.46
CA SER A 507 -12.56 0.70 -17.63
C SER A 507 -11.74 -0.59 -17.74
N GLY A 508 -11.50 -1.04 -18.97
CA GLY A 508 -10.86 -2.32 -19.27
C GLY A 508 -11.87 -3.41 -19.59
N THR A 509 -11.40 -4.62 -19.89
CA THR A 509 -12.26 -5.75 -20.27
C THR A 509 -12.90 -6.47 -19.08
N ARG A 510 -13.89 -7.34 -19.34
CA ARG A 510 -14.47 -8.22 -18.32
C ARG A 510 -13.40 -9.10 -17.67
N ALA A 511 -12.50 -9.70 -18.46
CA ALA A 511 -11.44 -10.54 -17.93
C ALA A 511 -10.40 -9.73 -17.14
N PHE A 512 -10.13 -8.47 -17.51
CA PHE A 512 -9.35 -7.54 -16.70
C PHE A 512 -9.99 -7.37 -15.32
N GLN A 513 -11.29 -7.04 -15.26
CA GLN A 513 -12.03 -6.87 -14.00
C GLN A 513 -11.99 -8.10 -13.10
N MET A 514 -12.07 -9.30 -13.68
CA MET A 514 -11.95 -10.56 -12.93
C MET A 514 -10.53 -10.81 -12.41
N ALA A 515 -9.50 -10.46 -13.19
CA ALA A 515 -8.10 -10.63 -12.80
C ALA A 515 -7.69 -9.74 -11.61
N LEU A 516 -8.33 -8.58 -11.44
CA LEU A 516 -8.05 -7.66 -10.34
C LEU A 516 -8.26 -8.31 -8.96
N PHE A 517 -9.21 -9.23 -8.80
CA PHE A 517 -9.45 -9.96 -7.54
C PHE A 517 -8.27 -10.86 -7.12
N ILE A 518 -7.40 -11.22 -8.06
CA ILE A 518 -6.21 -12.05 -7.79
C ILE A 518 -4.98 -11.17 -7.64
N ILE A 519 -4.84 -10.15 -8.50
CA ILE A 519 -3.65 -9.30 -8.55
C ILE A 519 -3.64 -8.33 -7.37
N PHE A 520 -4.75 -7.63 -7.12
CA PHE A 520 -4.81 -6.64 -6.05
C PHE A 520 -5.04 -7.31 -4.70
N GLU A 521 -4.23 -6.94 -3.73
CA GLU A 521 -4.32 -7.44 -2.36
C GLU A 521 -5.21 -6.52 -1.54
N SER A 522 -6.31 -7.04 -0.99
CA SER A 522 -7.15 -6.37 0.00
C SER A 522 -7.71 -7.39 0.97
N GLY A 523 -7.72 -7.10 2.27
CA GLY A 523 -8.39 -7.94 3.27
C GLY A 523 -9.92 -7.83 3.25
N LEU A 524 -10.42 -6.77 2.62
CA LEU A 524 -11.83 -6.53 2.38
C LEU A 524 -12.01 -6.21 0.89
N GLN A 525 -12.54 -7.15 0.11
CA GLN A 525 -12.56 -7.04 -1.35
C GLN A 525 -13.98 -6.82 -1.86
N MET A 526 -14.26 -5.64 -2.40
CA MET A 526 -15.60 -5.33 -2.89
C MET A 526 -15.94 -6.11 -4.16
N LEU A 527 -17.20 -6.50 -4.27
CA LEU A 527 -17.93 -6.70 -5.51
C LEU A 527 -18.73 -5.41 -5.74
N ALA A 528 -18.15 -4.49 -6.51
CA ALA A 528 -18.65 -3.12 -6.61
C ALA A 528 -19.93 -2.94 -7.44
N ASP A 529 -20.20 -3.85 -8.39
CA ASP A 529 -21.29 -3.66 -9.34
C ASP A 529 -22.66 -4.06 -8.77
N ASN A 530 -23.70 -3.69 -9.49
CA ASN A 530 -25.08 -3.97 -9.15
C ASN A 530 -25.35 -5.49 -9.20
N PRO A 531 -25.93 -6.10 -8.14
CA PRO A 531 -26.25 -7.52 -8.14
C PRO A 531 -27.14 -7.98 -9.30
N VAL A 532 -27.94 -7.09 -9.90
CA VAL A 532 -28.71 -7.38 -11.11
C VAL A 532 -27.80 -7.78 -12.28
N TYR A 533 -26.63 -7.16 -12.42
CA TYR A 533 -25.66 -7.55 -13.45
C TYR A 533 -24.92 -8.83 -13.08
N TYR A 534 -24.54 -8.99 -11.81
CA TYR A 534 -23.92 -10.23 -11.35
C TYR A 534 -24.84 -11.46 -11.56
N TYR A 535 -26.14 -11.32 -11.38
CA TYR A 535 -27.11 -12.37 -11.69
C TYR A 535 -27.23 -12.69 -13.18
N ARG A 536 -27.02 -11.71 -14.06
CA ARG A 536 -27.01 -11.94 -15.52
C ARG A 536 -25.72 -12.61 -15.98
N GLU A 537 -24.64 -12.42 -15.23
CA GLU A 537 -23.28 -12.84 -15.56
C GLU A 537 -22.80 -13.97 -14.64
N LEU A 538 -23.65 -14.97 -14.40
CA LEU A 538 -23.40 -16.03 -13.42
C LEU A 538 -22.00 -16.67 -13.51
N PRO A 539 -21.46 -17.03 -14.69
CA PRO A 539 -20.12 -17.62 -14.76
C PRO A 539 -19.02 -16.70 -14.20
N CYS A 540 -19.08 -15.39 -14.48
CA CYS A 540 -18.13 -14.42 -13.93
C CYS A 540 -18.32 -14.24 -12.43
N THR A 541 -19.57 -14.15 -11.97
CA THR A 541 -19.91 -13.97 -10.56
C THR A 541 -19.47 -15.15 -9.70
N GLU A 542 -19.74 -16.38 -10.15
CA GLU A 542 -19.30 -17.61 -9.46
C GLU A 542 -17.77 -17.69 -9.36
N PHE A 543 -17.05 -17.28 -10.43
CA PHE A 543 -15.61 -17.18 -10.37
C PHE A 543 -15.16 -16.15 -9.33
N ILE A 544 -15.65 -14.91 -9.41
CA ILE A 544 -15.27 -13.80 -8.52
C ILE A 544 -15.53 -14.21 -7.05
N ALA A 545 -16.72 -14.72 -6.76
CA ALA A 545 -17.11 -15.18 -5.43
C ALA A 545 -16.21 -16.31 -4.89
N SER A 546 -15.59 -17.09 -5.77
CA SER A 546 -14.67 -18.16 -5.38
C SER A 546 -13.25 -17.68 -5.07
N VAL A 547 -12.87 -16.44 -5.41
CA VAL A 547 -11.52 -15.91 -5.22
C VAL A 547 -11.30 -15.54 -3.74
N PRO A 548 -10.33 -16.17 -3.05
CA PRO A 548 -9.98 -15.82 -1.67
C PRO A 548 -9.39 -14.40 -1.56
N VAL A 549 -9.48 -13.83 -0.37
CA VAL A 549 -8.78 -12.57 -0.01
C VAL A 549 -7.53 -12.81 0.84
N THR A 550 -7.24 -14.08 1.16
CA THR A 550 -6.02 -14.49 1.87
C THR A 550 -5.39 -15.66 1.16
N TRP A 551 -4.06 -15.74 1.23
CA TRP A 551 -3.24 -16.58 0.37
C TRP A 551 -2.16 -17.28 1.16
N ASP A 552 -1.92 -18.54 0.85
CA ASP A 552 -0.83 -19.30 1.44
C ASP A 552 0.50 -18.94 0.77
N GLU A 553 0.46 -18.67 -0.54
CA GLU A 553 1.63 -18.44 -1.37
C GLU A 553 1.26 -17.59 -2.60
N THR A 554 2.13 -16.63 -2.93
CA THR A 554 2.07 -15.81 -4.16
C THR A 554 3.32 -16.06 -4.99
N LYS A 555 3.15 -16.21 -6.31
CA LYS A 555 4.21 -16.30 -7.31
C LYS A 555 3.95 -15.31 -8.44
N VAL A 556 4.92 -14.48 -8.77
CA VAL A 556 4.81 -13.57 -9.90
C VAL A 556 5.44 -14.24 -11.11
N LEU A 557 4.60 -14.67 -12.06
CA LEU A 557 5.02 -15.45 -13.22
C LEU A 557 5.58 -14.57 -14.33
N TYR A 558 5.08 -13.33 -14.43
CA TYR A 558 5.56 -12.33 -15.36
C TYR A 558 5.29 -10.94 -14.80
N ALA A 559 6.21 -10.01 -15.00
CA ALA A 559 6.05 -8.65 -14.55
C ALA A 559 6.87 -7.70 -15.42
N LYS A 560 6.21 -6.64 -15.87
CA LYS A 560 6.82 -5.51 -16.56
C LYS A 560 6.05 -4.24 -16.18
N VAL A 561 6.69 -3.36 -15.42
CA VAL A 561 6.08 -2.11 -14.92
C VAL A 561 5.45 -1.33 -16.06
N GLY A 562 4.21 -0.87 -15.86
CA GLY A 562 3.48 -0.07 -16.85
C GLY A 562 2.95 -0.86 -18.06
N GLU A 563 3.33 -2.12 -18.21
CA GLU A 563 3.01 -2.92 -19.39
C GLU A 563 2.07 -4.09 -19.06
N ALA A 564 2.52 -5.06 -18.25
CA ALA A 564 1.73 -6.24 -17.91
C ALA A 564 2.23 -6.95 -16.64
N VAL A 565 1.33 -7.69 -16.01
CA VAL A 565 1.66 -8.55 -14.86
C VAL A 565 0.84 -9.82 -14.89
N VAL A 566 1.44 -10.94 -14.46
CA VAL A 566 0.80 -12.23 -14.25
C VAL A 566 1.18 -12.74 -12.86
N VAL A 567 0.19 -12.98 -12.01
CA VAL A 567 0.37 -13.49 -10.66
C VAL A 567 -0.41 -14.79 -10.49
N ALA A 568 0.22 -15.79 -9.87
CA ALA A 568 -0.41 -17.00 -9.38
C ALA A 568 -0.44 -16.99 -7.85
N LYS A 569 -1.61 -17.18 -7.25
CA LYS A 569 -1.78 -17.26 -5.79
C LYS A 569 -2.46 -18.56 -5.38
N ARG A 570 -2.00 -19.17 -4.28
CA ARG A 570 -2.52 -20.45 -3.77
C ARG A 570 -3.32 -20.26 -2.48
N LYS A 571 -4.43 -20.98 -2.37
CA LYS A 571 -5.17 -21.17 -1.13
C LYS A 571 -5.54 -22.64 -0.96
N GLY A 572 -5.03 -23.28 0.08
CA GLY A 572 -5.10 -24.74 0.22
C GLY A 572 -4.42 -25.41 -0.97
N GLU A 573 -5.18 -26.23 -1.69
CA GLU A 573 -4.73 -26.96 -2.89
C GLU A 573 -5.06 -26.23 -4.20
N GLN A 574 -5.84 -25.15 -4.15
CA GLN A 574 -6.30 -24.44 -5.33
C GLN A 574 -5.38 -23.27 -5.66
N TRP A 575 -5.03 -23.14 -6.94
CA TRP A 575 -4.32 -21.99 -7.49
C TRP A 575 -5.28 -21.08 -8.26
N PHE A 576 -4.98 -19.79 -8.22
CA PHE A 576 -5.67 -18.73 -8.94
C PHE A 576 -4.62 -17.96 -9.72
N ILE A 577 -4.88 -17.68 -11.00
CA ILE A 577 -3.98 -16.92 -11.86
C ILE A 577 -4.74 -15.70 -12.36
N GLY A 578 -4.16 -14.53 -12.19
CA GLY A 578 -4.66 -13.27 -12.73
C GLY A 578 -3.60 -12.61 -13.60
N ALA A 579 -4.00 -12.09 -14.74
CA ALA A 579 -3.16 -11.31 -15.63
C ALA A 579 -3.89 -10.05 -16.11
N ILE A 580 -3.16 -8.94 -16.18
CA ILE A 580 -3.63 -7.69 -16.79
C ILE A 580 -2.55 -7.09 -17.67
N THR A 581 -2.98 -6.33 -18.67
CA THR A 581 -2.12 -5.49 -19.50
C THR A 581 -2.61 -4.03 -19.51
N GLY A 582 -1.68 -3.11 -19.77
CA GLY A 582 -1.97 -1.71 -20.04
C GLY A 582 -2.61 -1.51 -21.43
N ASN A 583 -2.34 -0.37 -22.04
CA ASN A 583 -3.02 0.04 -23.28
C ASN A 583 -2.57 -0.70 -24.56
N GLN A 584 -1.62 -1.63 -24.45
CA GLN A 584 -1.15 -2.49 -25.55
C GLN A 584 -1.61 -3.94 -25.35
N PRO A 585 -1.93 -4.66 -26.44
CA PRO A 585 -2.19 -6.10 -26.37
C PRO A 585 -0.91 -6.86 -26.02
N GLN A 586 -1.05 -7.97 -25.31
CA GLN A 586 0.06 -8.79 -24.83
C GLN A 586 -0.19 -10.27 -25.08
N ASN A 587 0.88 -11.00 -25.42
CA ASN A 587 0.91 -12.46 -25.48
C ASN A 587 2.04 -12.94 -24.56
N ILE A 588 1.68 -13.47 -23.40
CA ILE A 588 2.64 -13.82 -22.35
C ILE A 588 2.69 -15.34 -22.21
N GLU A 589 3.85 -15.94 -22.42
CA GLU A 589 4.08 -17.35 -22.13
C GLU A 589 4.36 -17.54 -20.64
N ILE A 590 3.65 -18.47 -20.00
CA ILE A 590 3.87 -18.86 -18.61
C ILE A 590 4.10 -20.37 -18.51
N ASP A 591 4.89 -20.76 -17.51
CA ASP A 591 5.20 -22.14 -17.16
C ASP A 591 4.49 -22.50 -15.85
N LEU A 592 3.76 -23.64 -15.84
CA LEU A 592 3.02 -24.12 -14.67
C LEU A 592 3.85 -25.05 -13.78
N GLY A 593 5.18 -25.01 -13.87
CA GLY A 593 6.12 -25.82 -13.09
C GLY A 593 6.04 -25.64 -11.57
N PHE A 594 5.30 -24.63 -11.10
CA PHE A 594 4.97 -24.47 -9.69
C PHE A 594 3.90 -25.47 -9.19
N LEU A 595 3.19 -26.14 -10.08
CA LEU A 595 2.24 -27.18 -9.71
C LEU A 595 2.99 -28.44 -9.22
N PRO A 596 2.40 -29.21 -8.29
CA PRO A 596 2.94 -30.50 -7.88
C PRO A 596 3.18 -31.46 -9.05
N ALA A 597 4.36 -32.10 -9.06
CA ALA A 597 4.74 -33.06 -10.09
C ALA A 597 3.88 -34.35 -10.03
N GLY A 598 3.62 -34.94 -11.20
CA GLY A 598 2.87 -36.20 -11.31
C GLY A 598 1.36 -36.10 -11.08
N GLN A 599 0.83 -34.88 -10.91
CA GLN A 599 -0.60 -34.62 -10.72
C GLN A 599 -1.20 -33.97 -11.97
N SER A 600 -2.50 -34.20 -12.18
CA SER A 600 -3.30 -33.53 -13.22
C SER A 600 -4.32 -32.61 -12.57
N PHE A 601 -4.50 -31.44 -13.16
CA PHE A 601 -5.36 -30.40 -12.65
C PHE A 601 -6.36 -29.96 -13.72
N THR A 602 -7.53 -29.52 -13.30
CA THR A 602 -8.49 -28.81 -14.14
C THR A 602 -8.20 -27.32 -14.06
N LEU A 603 -7.90 -26.70 -15.21
CA LEU A 603 -7.83 -25.26 -15.38
C LEU A 603 -9.16 -24.76 -15.93
N THR A 604 -9.82 -23.85 -15.22
CA THR A 604 -10.96 -23.07 -15.72
C THR A 604 -10.49 -21.63 -15.91
N SER A 605 -10.53 -21.11 -17.14
CA SER A 605 -10.09 -19.75 -17.48
C SER A 605 -11.21 -18.87 -18.01
N PHE A 606 -11.07 -17.57 -17.79
CA PHE A 606 -11.84 -16.48 -18.34
C PHE A 606 -10.88 -15.56 -19.08
N GLU A 607 -11.01 -15.53 -20.40
CA GLU A 607 -10.06 -14.89 -21.30
C GLU A 607 -10.78 -13.80 -22.10
N ASP A 608 -10.07 -12.74 -22.45
CA ASP A 608 -10.57 -11.76 -23.41
C ASP A 608 -11.11 -12.44 -24.67
N GLY A 609 -12.32 -12.06 -25.07
CA GLY A 609 -12.90 -12.47 -26.34
C GLY A 609 -12.15 -11.84 -27.52
N ILE A 610 -12.35 -12.39 -28.71
CA ILE A 610 -11.66 -11.90 -29.92
C ILE A 610 -12.02 -10.46 -30.28
N ASN A 611 -13.14 -9.93 -29.77
CA ASN A 611 -13.56 -8.55 -29.98
C ASN A 611 -13.47 -7.69 -28.71
N ALA A 612 -12.79 -8.14 -27.66
CA ALA A 612 -12.75 -7.46 -26.36
C ALA A 612 -12.10 -6.06 -26.42
N ASP A 613 -11.27 -5.80 -27.43
CA ASP A 613 -10.70 -4.48 -27.72
C ASP A 613 -11.74 -3.48 -28.22
N ARG A 614 -12.89 -3.96 -28.72
CA ARG A 614 -14.01 -3.14 -29.24
C ARG A 614 -15.26 -3.24 -28.36
N GLN A 615 -15.53 -4.41 -27.81
CA GLN A 615 -16.62 -4.69 -26.90
C GLN A 615 -16.02 -5.32 -25.65
N ALA A 616 -15.66 -4.47 -24.67
CA ALA A 616 -14.91 -4.87 -23.49
C ALA A 616 -15.59 -5.95 -22.62
N MET A 617 -16.89 -6.18 -22.78
CA MET A 617 -17.60 -7.28 -22.12
C MET A 617 -17.40 -8.65 -22.80
N ASP A 618 -16.82 -8.73 -24.01
CA ASP A 618 -16.59 -10.00 -24.71
C ASP A 618 -15.53 -10.84 -24.00
N TYR A 619 -15.91 -12.03 -23.53
CA TYR A 619 -15.00 -13.00 -22.88
C TYR A 619 -15.32 -14.43 -23.31
N LYS A 620 -14.38 -15.34 -23.07
CA LYS A 620 -14.58 -16.79 -23.20
C LYS A 620 -14.22 -17.49 -21.90
N LYS A 621 -15.14 -18.33 -21.41
CA LYS A 621 -14.85 -19.34 -20.40
C LYS A 621 -14.32 -20.60 -21.09
N LYS A 622 -13.18 -21.14 -20.65
CA LYS A 622 -12.61 -22.40 -21.15
C LYS A 622 -12.25 -23.31 -20.00
N GLU A 623 -12.26 -24.61 -20.29
CA GLU A 623 -11.76 -25.63 -19.38
C GLU A 623 -10.76 -26.53 -20.09
N SER A 624 -9.66 -26.85 -19.41
CA SER A 624 -8.61 -27.73 -19.93
C SER A 624 -7.96 -28.53 -18.80
N THR A 625 -7.25 -29.60 -19.16
CA THR A 625 -6.40 -30.35 -18.22
C THR A 625 -4.97 -29.85 -18.35
N VAL A 626 -4.33 -29.56 -17.21
CA VAL A 626 -2.96 -29.07 -17.13
C VAL A 626 -2.17 -29.84 -16.07
N ASN A 627 -0.83 -29.73 -16.11
CA ASN A 627 0.10 -30.30 -15.14
C ASN A 627 1.34 -29.41 -15.00
N ASN A 628 2.32 -29.85 -14.20
CA ASN A 628 3.55 -29.10 -13.96
C ASN A 628 4.52 -29.01 -15.16
N GLN A 629 4.20 -29.64 -16.28
CA GLN A 629 4.96 -29.53 -17.54
C GLN A 629 4.25 -28.66 -18.56
N THR A 630 3.05 -28.16 -18.22
CA THR A 630 2.24 -27.35 -19.13
C THR A 630 2.82 -25.96 -19.25
N ARG A 631 2.98 -25.52 -20.50
CA ARG A 631 3.22 -24.12 -20.86
C ARG A 631 2.02 -23.59 -21.61
N MET A 632 1.65 -22.34 -21.34
CA MET A 632 0.51 -21.72 -21.98
C MET A 632 0.75 -20.24 -22.27
N THR A 633 0.13 -19.76 -23.34
CA THR A 633 0.16 -18.35 -23.72
C THR A 633 -1.12 -17.66 -23.26
N LEU A 634 -0.98 -16.67 -22.38
CA LEU A 634 -2.06 -15.76 -22.01
C LEU A 634 -2.16 -14.66 -23.07
N LYS A 635 -3.28 -14.60 -23.79
CA LYS A 635 -3.56 -13.56 -24.78
C LYS A 635 -4.48 -12.53 -24.15
N MET A 636 -4.06 -11.28 -24.16
CA MET A 636 -4.84 -10.15 -23.64
C MET A 636 -4.89 -9.06 -24.70
N VAL A 637 -6.07 -8.48 -24.91
CA VAL A 637 -6.20 -7.30 -25.77
C VAL A 637 -5.73 -6.04 -25.02
N ARG A 638 -5.75 -4.86 -25.66
CA ARG A 638 -5.53 -3.59 -24.96
C ARG A 638 -6.47 -3.46 -23.76
N ASN A 639 -5.95 -2.96 -22.64
CA ASN A 639 -6.70 -2.77 -21.40
C ASN A 639 -7.37 -4.06 -20.91
N GLY A 640 -6.80 -5.20 -21.32
CA GLY A 640 -7.38 -6.52 -21.21
C GLY A 640 -6.80 -7.34 -20.07
N GLY A 641 -7.31 -8.56 -19.94
CA GLY A 641 -6.92 -9.44 -18.87
C GLY A 641 -7.22 -10.91 -19.12
N TRP A 642 -6.79 -11.72 -18.16
CA TRP A 642 -7.02 -13.15 -18.12
C TRP A 642 -7.13 -13.57 -16.65
N ALA A 643 -8.11 -14.39 -16.30
CA ALA A 643 -8.30 -14.88 -14.94
C ALA A 643 -8.60 -16.38 -14.95
N GLY A 644 -8.11 -17.15 -13.99
CA GLY A 644 -8.37 -18.59 -13.98
C GLY A 644 -8.11 -19.26 -12.64
N THR A 645 -8.69 -20.45 -12.48
CA THR A 645 -8.49 -21.33 -11.32
C THR A 645 -7.93 -22.66 -11.77
N ILE A 646 -6.96 -23.20 -11.02
CA ILE A 646 -6.42 -24.54 -11.21
C ILE A 646 -6.75 -25.36 -9.96
N LYS A 647 -7.51 -26.44 -10.15
CA LYS A 647 -7.97 -27.34 -9.09
C LYS A 647 -7.46 -28.75 -9.36
N MET A 648 -7.07 -29.49 -8.32
CA MET A 648 -6.72 -30.89 -8.45
C MET A 648 -7.93 -31.66 -9.02
N LYS A 649 -7.66 -32.57 -9.96
CA LYS A 649 -8.69 -33.38 -10.61
C LYS A 649 -9.11 -34.56 -9.74
#